data_AF-A0A8B5Y865-F1
#
_entry.id   AF-A0A8B5Y865-F1
#
_cell.length_a   1.000
_cell.length_b   1.000
_cell.length_c   1.000
_cell.angle_alpha   90.00
_cell.angle_beta   90.00
_cell.angle_gamma   90.00
#
_symmetry.space_group_name_H-M   'P 1'
#
loop_
_entity.id
_entity.type
_entity.pdbx_description
1 polymer ?
#
loop_
_entity_poly.entity_id
_entity_poly.type
_entity_poly.pdbx_seq_one_letter_code
_entity_poly.pdbx_strand_id
1 'polypeptide(L)'
;MNQNILTRTESQLAFYGLAPFLLIIVTAAGVPLSAELTEFNITPYRHLIMSLAMLFIPLILGVMSGFILLDERDENMIQYFAVTPLSKRGYVMIRLILPMAMTLCYSILLFASGGLMAPGAVNLLFVLIMVTLEAPIYTLLLAAYVANKVEGLALMKGFSLLTLMPAAVYFIPVPWQLFGVFTLLDSENVLGGNIPRRAFSRFRDHRNCAAHYDTAVFIPEVFGENRPIGVYPAPFCNKVLKHKREAGYPMKKHMKLCLCMMMIFVLTLAGSMDGLGAEEKGGLKEQIDQLLKTEPDLKGALAGISVRSAESGKMIYGHMGDTRMRPASNLKLLTAAAAYSVLGEDYTFPTEVMADGARAAGTLKGSLYIKGKGDPTLLTADFQQMAKALRKQGITVIRGDLVGDDSWYDEIRYSQDLSWTDEDAYYGAQISALTVSPNEDYDAGTVIIDVNPAGKTGKKPAVLLTPQTNHVKIKNDAKTVAADGKKDITIKRKHGGNTIQIKGTIPQGASRVRQWVAVWEPSEYALDLFKQALHQQGIRILGKTKIGKAPKTAHRITTHQSMPLSELMIPFMKLSNNGHGETLIKEMGRAARREGSWDQGLEVLNTELQRFGLDTEKIVLRDGSGISHINLISAHQITKLLYSVQDEKWFPSFARSLPVAGESDRMVGGTLRNRLKDPALKGKVRAKTGSLSTVSSLSGYVDTASGKTLIFSILLNQLVDDEKGKDIEDKIVQILASS
;
A
#
# COMPACT_ATOMS: atom_id res chain seq x y z
N MET A 1 7.29 -17.16 -5.91
CA MET A 1 7.97 -17.49 -4.64
C MET A 1 9.02 -16.41 -4.42
N ASN A 2 8.87 -15.55 -3.41
CA ASN A 2 9.62 -14.30 -3.26
C ASN A 2 11.10 -14.57 -2.92
N GLN A 3 12.05 -14.00 -3.68
CA GLN A 3 13.49 -14.05 -3.37
C GLN A 3 13.83 -13.49 -1.98
N ASN A 4 13.05 -12.53 -1.47
CA ASN A 4 13.22 -11.97 -0.12
C ASN A 4 12.89 -12.95 1.02
N ILE A 5 12.10 -14.00 0.75
CA ILE A 5 11.77 -15.02 1.76
C ILE A 5 13.02 -15.89 1.98
N LEU A 6 13.66 -16.36 0.91
CA LEU A 6 14.87 -17.18 0.97
C LEU A 6 16.01 -16.47 1.71
N THR A 7 16.29 -15.21 1.39
CA THR A 7 17.36 -14.44 2.03
C THR A 7 17.14 -14.20 3.52
N ARG A 8 15.87 -14.08 3.97
CA ARG A 8 15.53 -13.85 5.39
C ARG A 8 15.66 -15.13 6.20
N THR A 9 15.15 -16.25 5.68
CA THR A 9 15.29 -17.57 6.33
C THR A 9 16.76 -18.01 6.37
N GLU A 10 17.55 -17.69 5.35
CA GLU A 10 19.00 -17.95 5.31
C GLU A 10 19.77 -17.21 6.42
N SER A 11 19.44 -15.94 6.68
CA SER A 11 20.07 -15.16 7.77
C SER A 11 19.74 -15.71 9.16
N GLN A 12 18.49 -16.16 9.37
CA GLN A 12 18.08 -16.79 10.61
C GLN A 12 18.74 -18.17 10.78
N LEU A 13 18.82 -18.99 9.71
CA LEU A 13 19.52 -20.28 9.73
C LEU A 13 21.04 -20.15 9.94
N ALA A 14 21.68 -19.13 9.38
CA ALA A 14 23.10 -18.87 9.62
C ALA A 14 23.36 -18.59 11.11
N PHE A 15 22.45 -17.86 11.75
CA PHE A 15 22.54 -17.55 13.18
C PHE A 15 22.26 -18.79 14.07
N TYR A 16 21.42 -19.73 13.62
CA TYR A 16 21.16 -21.03 14.28
C TYR A 16 22.44 -21.86 14.47
N GLY A 17 23.37 -21.76 13.52
CA GLY A 17 24.66 -22.45 13.57
C GLY A 17 25.73 -21.65 14.32
N LEU A 18 25.87 -20.37 13.99
CA LEU A 18 27.04 -19.59 14.40
C LEU A 18 27.02 -19.18 15.88
N ALA A 19 25.87 -18.79 16.44
CA ALA A 19 25.83 -18.21 17.78
C ALA A 19 26.21 -19.21 18.91
N PRO A 20 25.64 -20.44 18.97
CA PRO A 20 26.06 -21.43 19.96
C PRO A 20 27.52 -21.86 19.77
N PHE A 21 27.98 -21.94 18.52
CA PHE A 21 29.35 -22.32 18.20
C PHE A 21 30.35 -21.25 18.67
N LEU A 22 30.06 -19.96 18.43
CA LEU A 22 30.86 -18.85 18.93
C LEU A 22 30.88 -18.82 20.47
N LEU A 23 29.74 -19.09 21.12
CA LEU A 23 29.68 -19.21 22.57
C LEU A 23 30.61 -20.31 23.09
N ILE A 24 30.66 -21.46 22.42
CA ILE A 24 31.58 -22.56 22.76
C ILE A 24 33.04 -22.13 22.58
N ILE A 25 33.39 -21.48 21.47
CA ILE A 25 34.77 -21.00 21.23
C ILE A 25 35.18 -19.99 22.31
N VAL A 26 34.34 -19.00 22.57
CA VAL A 26 34.61 -17.95 23.57
C VAL A 26 34.79 -18.56 24.95
N THR A 27 33.98 -19.55 25.32
CA THR A 27 34.07 -20.19 26.64
C THR A 27 35.26 -21.15 26.75
N ALA A 28 35.55 -21.93 25.71
CA ALA A 28 36.65 -22.89 25.70
C ALA A 28 38.03 -22.23 25.56
N ALA A 29 38.17 -21.23 24.68
CA ALA A 29 39.44 -20.56 24.40
C ALA A 29 39.63 -19.27 25.22
N GLY A 30 38.55 -18.53 25.52
CA GLY A 30 38.64 -17.26 26.22
C GLY A 30 39.03 -17.40 27.70
N VAL A 31 38.64 -18.49 28.36
CA VAL A 31 39.02 -18.73 29.77
C VAL A 31 40.54 -18.92 29.91
N PRO A 32 41.22 -19.81 29.15
CA PRO A 32 42.68 -19.89 29.16
C PRO A 32 43.36 -18.57 28.76
N LEU A 33 42.89 -17.94 27.68
CA LEU A 33 43.50 -16.73 27.11
C LEU A 33 43.43 -15.53 28.07
N SER A 34 42.41 -15.47 28.92
CA SER A 34 42.28 -14.41 29.93
C SER A 34 43.45 -14.35 30.91
N ALA A 35 44.05 -15.50 31.22
CA ALA A 35 45.18 -15.60 32.14
C ALA A 35 46.48 -15.10 31.50
N GLU A 36 46.56 -15.08 30.17
CA GLU A 36 47.72 -14.60 29.40
C GLU A 36 47.60 -13.12 29.02
N LEU A 37 46.39 -12.66 28.70
CA LEU A 37 46.15 -11.31 28.16
C LEU A 37 45.78 -10.25 29.20
N THR A 38 45.40 -10.65 30.41
CA THR A 38 44.92 -9.71 31.42
C THR A 38 45.53 -10.00 32.78
N GLU A 39 45.68 -8.97 33.63
CA GLU A 39 46.03 -9.15 35.05
C GLU A 39 44.94 -9.90 35.85
N PHE A 40 43.83 -10.29 35.21
CA PHE A 40 42.64 -10.86 35.82
C PHE A 40 42.40 -12.31 35.37
N ASN A 41 42.81 -13.27 36.22
CA ASN A 41 42.66 -14.69 35.92
C ASN A 41 41.24 -15.21 36.28
N ILE A 42 40.40 -15.49 35.26
CA ILE A 42 39.05 -16.08 35.43
C ILE A 42 39.03 -17.61 35.44
N THR A 43 40.18 -18.27 35.33
CA THR A 43 40.30 -19.73 35.39
C THR A 43 39.60 -20.37 36.60
N PRO A 44 39.63 -19.79 37.82
CA PRO A 44 38.90 -20.34 38.97
C PRO A 44 37.38 -20.47 38.75
N TYR A 45 36.80 -19.68 37.85
CA TYR A 45 35.36 -19.67 37.55
C TYR A 45 34.98 -20.51 36.33
N ARG A 46 35.92 -21.28 35.76
CA ARG A 46 35.71 -22.06 34.55
C ARG A 46 34.47 -22.96 34.62
N HIS A 47 34.26 -23.68 35.72
CA HIS A 47 33.09 -24.55 35.89
C HIS A 47 31.76 -23.77 35.84
N LEU A 48 31.71 -22.59 36.47
CA LEU A 48 30.54 -21.73 36.46
C LEU A 48 30.27 -21.20 35.04
N ILE A 49 31.29 -20.70 34.35
CA ILE A 49 31.18 -20.17 32.98
C ILE A 49 30.68 -21.25 32.03
N MET A 50 31.24 -22.45 32.13
CA MET A 50 30.83 -23.60 31.33
C MET A 50 29.40 -24.05 31.62
N SER A 51 28.99 -24.07 32.90
CA SER A 51 27.60 -24.39 33.28
C SER A 51 26.60 -23.36 32.75
N LEU A 52 26.97 -22.07 32.74
CA LEU A 52 26.13 -21.02 32.17
C LEU A 52 26.02 -21.17 30.66
N ALA A 53 27.14 -21.38 29.98
CA ALA A 53 27.15 -21.61 28.54
C ALA A 53 26.24 -22.79 28.14
N MET A 54 26.22 -23.85 28.96
CA MET A 54 25.35 -25.00 28.75
C MET A 54 23.85 -24.65 28.82
N LEU A 55 23.45 -23.69 29.66
CA LEU A 55 22.07 -23.22 29.75
C LEU A 55 21.71 -22.19 28.66
N PHE A 56 22.70 -21.43 28.15
CA PHE A 56 22.47 -20.47 27.06
C PHE A 56 22.27 -21.13 25.69
N ILE A 57 22.88 -22.30 25.44
CA ILE A 57 22.71 -23.05 24.19
C ILE A 57 21.23 -23.37 23.88
N PRO A 58 20.48 -24.08 24.75
CA PRO A 58 19.07 -24.36 24.51
C PRO A 58 18.22 -23.09 24.46
N LEU A 59 18.56 -22.06 25.24
CA LEU A 59 17.87 -20.77 25.20
C LEU A 59 17.96 -20.13 23.80
N ILE A 60 19.16 -20.02 23.24
CA ILE A 60 19.38 -19.43 21.91
C ILE A 60 18.59 -20.22 20.87
N LEU A 61 18.77 -21.55 20.82
CA LEU A 61 18.14 -22.41 19.82
C LEU A 61 16.62 -22.48 19.94
N GLY A 62 16.10 -22.52 21.18
CA GLY A 62 14.68 -22.55 21.46
C GLY A 62 13.99 -21.22 21.15
N VAL A 63 14.60 -20.10 21.52
CA VAL A 63 14.04 -18.76 21.23
C VAL A 63 13.96 -18.51 19.73
N MET A 64 15.02 -18.83 19.00
CA MET A 64 15.04 -18.70 17.55
C MET A 64 13.97 -19.56 16.88
N SER A 65 13.81 -20.81 17.35
CA SER A 65 12.76 -21.70 16.84
C SER A 65 11.36 -21.17 17.12
N GLY A 66 11.16 -20.55 18.27
CA GLY A 66 9.93 -19.84 18.60
C GLY A 66 9.64 -18.68 17.65
N PHE A 67 10.63 -17.84 17.34
CA PHE A 67 10.45 -16.70 16.42
C PHE A 67 10.20 -17.12 14.98
N ILE A 68 10.85 -18.19 14.49
CA ILE A 68 10.54 -18.72 13.16
C ILE A 68 9.10 -19.23 13.11
N LEU A 69 8.66 -19.96 14.14
CA LEU A 69 7.29 -20.45 14.20
C LEU A 69 6.28 -19.29 14.28
N LEU A 70 6.64 -18.19 14.95
CA LEU A 70 5.86 -16.96 15.02
C LEU A 70 5.75 -16.27 13.64
N ASP A 71 6.88 -16.12 12.93
CA ASP A 71 6.94 -15.57 11.58
C ASP A 71 6.04 -16.36 10.61
N GLU A 72 6.17 -17.68 10.62
CA GLU A 72 5.40 -18.55 9.72
C GLU A 72 3.92 -18.62 10.08
N ARG A 73 3.56 -18.44 11.37
CA ARG A 73 2.17 -18.30 11.81
C ARG A 73 1.57 -16.99 11.29
N ASP A 74 2.28 -15.87 11.45
CA ASP A 74 1.79 -14.55 11.06
C ASP A 74 1.67 -14.41 9.53
N GLU A 75 2.49 -15.14 8.77
CA GLU A 75 2.42 -15.24 7.30
C GLU A 75 1.38 -16.27 6.79
N ASN A 76 0.59 -16.89 7.67
CA ASN A 76 -0.37 -17.96 7.35
C ASN A 76 0.24 -19.19 6.64
N MET A 77 1.55 -19.41 6.77
CA MET A 77 2.26 -20.49 6.07
C MET A 77 1.80 -21.89 6.52
N ILE A 78 1.29 -22.00 7.75
CA ILE A 78 0.76 -23.23 8.35
C ILE A 78 -0.41 -23.81 7.54
N GLN A 79 -1.16 -22.99 6.81
CA GLN A 79 -2.26 -23.48 5.95
C GLN A 79 -1.75 -24.19 4.69
N TYR A 80 -0.64 -23.71 4.10
CA TYR A 80 -0.05 -24.36 2.94
C TYR A 80 0.53 -25.73 3.29
N PHE A 81 1.04 -25.94 4.50
CA PHE A 81 1.52 -27.26 4.93
C PHE A 81 0.42 -28.32 5.05
N ALA A 82 -0.87 -27.91 5.08
CA ALA A 82 -2.00 -28.85 5.07
C ALA A 82 -2.12 -29.66 3.78
N VAL A 83 -1.57 -29.15 2.67
CA VAL A 83 -1.62 -29.79 1.35
C VAL A 83 -0.25 -30.30 0.88
N THR A 84 0.76 -30.28 1.75
CA THR A 84 2.11 -30.84 1.49
C THR A 84 2.30 -32.17 2.22
N PRO A 85 3.26 -33.02 1.79
CA PRO A 85 3.58 -34.28 2.46
C PRO A 85 4.00 -34.12 3.93
N LEU A 86 4.49 -32.93 4.33
CA LEU A 86 4.98 -32.67 5.68
C LEU A 86 3.86 -32.70 6.74
N SER A 87 2.61 -32.40 6.37
CA SER A 87 1.44 -32.22 7.25
C SER A 87 1.64 -31.17 8.37
N LYS A 88 0.55 -30.65 8.95
CA LYS A 88 0.67 -29.71 10.09
C LYS A 88 1.36 -30.34 11.30
N ARG A 89 1.11 -31.64 11.56
CA ARG A 89 1.74 -32.37 12.67
C ARG A 89 3.22 -32.61 12.42
N GLY A 90 3.61 -33.02 11.22
CA GLY A 90 5.02 -33.26 10.89
C GLY A 90 5.83 -31.97 10.87
N TYR A 91 5.24 -30.85 10.42
CA TYR A 91 5.85 -29.52 10.54
C TYR A 91 6.19 -29.15 11.99
N VAL A 92 5.22 -29.24 12.92
CA VAL A 92 5.45 -28.93 14.33
C VAL A 92 6.49 -29.87 14.95
N MET A 93 6.47 -31.15 14.60
CA MET A 93 7.47 -32.11 15.09
C MET A 93 8.89 -31.73 14.65
N ILE A 94 9.10 -31.33 13.39
CA ILE A 94 10.40 -30.89 12.90
C ILE A 94 10.88 -29.65 13.67
N ARG A 95 9.98 -28.69 13.92
CA ARG A 95 10.29 -27.45 14.65
C ARG A 95 10.63 -27.66 16.13
N LEU A 96 10.29 -28.81 16.70
CA LEU A 96 10.68 -29.20 18.06
C LEU A 96 11.91 -30.11 18.08
N ILE A 97 12.03 -31.04 17.13
CA ILE A 97 13.14 -32.01 17.08
C ILE A 97 14.45 -31.34 16.64
N LEU A 98 14.41 -30.40 15.69
CA LEU A 98 15.62 -29.74 15.19
C LEU A 98 16.39 -28.98 16.29
N PRO A 99 15.79 -28.05 17.06
CA PRO A 99 16.51 -27.36 18.13
C PRO A 99 16.96 -28.33 19.23
N MET A 100 16.20 -29.40 19.48
CA MET A 100 16.56 -30.45 20.43
C MET A 100 17.85 -31.19 19.99
N ALA A 101 17.92 -31.65 18.74
CA ALA A 101 19.09 -32.33 18.19
C ALA A 101 20.32 -31.41 18.14
N MET A 102 20.15 -30.14 17.77
CA MET A 102 21.23 -29.16 17.76
C MET A 102 21.75 -28.86 19.17
N THR A 103 20.85 -28.73 20.15
CA THR A 103 21.22 -28.52 21.55
C THR A 103 22.07 -29.66 22.07
N LEU A 104 21.70 -30.91 21.77
CA LEU A 104 22.48 -32.09 22.14
C LEU A 104 23.89 -32.04 21.53
N CYS A 105 24.01 -31.75 20.23
CA CYS A 105 25.29 -31.68 19.53
C CYS A 105 26.21 -30.59 20.11
N TYR A 106 25.69 -29.38 20.30
CA TYR A 106 26.46 -28.27 20.86
C TYR A 106 26.82 -28.49 22.33
N SER A 107 25.94 -29.13 23.11
CA SER A 107 26.22 -29.47 24.50
C SER A 107 27.36 -30.49 24.61
N ILE A 108 27.36 -31.53 23.77
CA ILE A 108 28.47 -32.51 23.70
C ILE A 108 29.77 -31.82 23.29
N LEU A 109 29.73 -30.94 22.30
CA LEU A 109 30.90 -30.18 21.84
C LEU A 109 31.44 -29.25 22.94
N LEU A 110 30.55 -28.59 23.69
CA LEU A 110 30.91 -27.75 24.83
C LEU A 110 31.60 -28.58 25.93
N PHE A 111 31.09 -29.78 26.25
CA PHE A 111 31.74 -30.68 27.21
C PHE A 111 33.12 -31.14 26.73
N ALA A 112 33.23 -31.54 25.46
CA ALA A 112 34.48 -32.03 24.87
C ALA A 112 35.57 -30.95 24.85
N SER A 113 35.20 -29.70 24.54
CA SER A 113 36.12 -28.55 24.52
C SER A 113 36.42 -27.99 25.93
N GLY A 114 35.47 -28.15 26.83
CA GLY A 114 35.44 -27.50 28.13
C GLY A 114 36.10 -28.26 29.26
N GLY A 115 36.74 -29.42 29.02
CA GLY A 115 37.49 -30.20 30.02
C GLY A 115 36.82 -30.28 31.40
N LEU A 116 35.49 -30.34 31.44
CA LEU A 116 34.75 -30.51 32.68
C LEU A 116 35.10 -31.92 33.17
N MET A 117 35.61 -32.05 34.41
CA MET A 117 35.82 -33.37 35.00
C MET A 117 34.51 -34.13 34.88
N ALA A 118 34.53 -35.18 34.07
CA ALA A 118 33.32 -35.88 33.66
C ALA A 118 32.58 -36.31 34.92
N PRO A 119 31.35 -35.84 35.18
CA PRO A 119 30.50 -36.58 36.07
C PRO A 119 30.37 -37.98 35.42
N GLY A 120 30.41 -39.07 36.19
CA GLY A 120 30.41 -40.43 35.64
C GLY A 120 29.35 -40.57 34.53
N ALA A 121 29.60 -41.39 33.50
CA ALA A 121 28.84 -41.40 32.24
C ALA A 121 27.30 -41.33 32.39
N VAL A 122 26.78 -41.92 33.47
CA VAL A 122 25.36 -41.86 33.87
C VAL A 122 24.88 -40.42 34.15
N ASN A 123 25.61 -39.64 34.93
CA ASN A 123 25.27 -38.26 35.26
C ASN A 123 25.34 -37.35 34.04
N LEU A 124 26.34 -37.54 33.17
CA LEU A 124 26.44 -36.79 31.92
C LEU A 124 25.22 -37.04 31.03
N LEU A 125 24.77 -38.29 30.93
CA LEU A 125 23.55 -38.64 30.20
C LEU A 125 22.32 -37.89 30.75
N PHE A 126 22.14 -37.85 32.07
CA PHE A 126 21.02 -37.12 32.69
C PHE A 126 21.05 -35.62 32.40
N VAL A 127 22.23 -34.98 32.50
CA VAL A 127 22.37 -33.54 32.21
C VAL A 127 22.07 -33.26 30.73
N LEU A 128 22.59 -34.09 29.81
CA LEU A 128 22.32 -33.93 28.38
C LEU A 128 20.83 -34.07 28.07
N ILE A 129 20.12 -35.03 28.68
CA ILE A 129 18.67 -35.18 28.51
C ILE A 129 17.93 -33.91 28.97
N MET A 130 18.26 -33.40 30.16
CA MET A 130 17.58 -32.22 30.73
C MET A 130 17.78 -30.97 29.87
N VAL A 131 19.03 -30.66 29.51
CA VAL A 131 19.36 -29.47 28.71
C VAL A 131 18.79 -29.57 27.30
N THR A 132 18.73 -30.77 26.72
CA THR A 132 18.16 -30.99 25.39
C THR A 132 16.65 -30.71 25.34
N LEU A 133 15.92 -30.98 26.42
CA LEU A 133 14.47 -30.71 26.52
C LEU A 133 14.13 -29.23 26.75
N GLU A 134 15.10 -28.40 27.14
CA GLU A 134 14.88 -27.00 27.44
C GLU A 134 14.58 -26.16 26.17
N ALA A 135 15.25 -26.47 25.05
CA ALA A 135 15.04 -25.78 23.77
C ALA A 135 13.60 -25.90 23.21
N PRO A 136 12.98 -27.10 23.12
CA PRO A 136 11.58 -27.20 22.70
C PRO A 136 10.60 -26.55 23.68
N ILE A 137 10.92 -26.48 24.98
CA ILE A 137 10.09 -25.75 25.96
C ILE A 137 10.07 -24.26 25.65
N TYR A 138 11.23 -23.63 25.42
CA TYR A 138 11.28 -22.21 25.03
C TYR A 138 10.55 -21.95 23.70
N THR A 139 10.72 -22.87 22.74
CA THR A 139 10.02 -22.82 21.44
C THR A 139 8.51 -22.78 21.63
N LEU A 140 7.97 -23.70 22.44
CA LEU A 140 6.54 -23.81 22.72
C LEU A 140 6.01 -22.63 23.52
N LEU A 141 6.76 -22.16 24.53
CA LEU A 141 6.33 -21.03 25.35
C LEU A 141 6.20 -19.74 24.52
N LEU A 142 7.16 -19.47 23.63
CA LEU A 142 7.03 -18.35 22.68
C LEU A 142 5.85 -18.56 21.75
N ALA A 143 5.75 -19.73 21.12
CA ALA A 143 4.67 -20.01 20.17
C ALA A 143 3.26 -19.91 20.77
N ALA A 144 3.10 -20.30 22.04
CA ALA A 144 1.82 -20.38 22.72
C ALA A 144 1.38 -19.06 23.36
N TYR A 145 2.31 -18.29 23.92
CA TYR A 145 1.97 -17.11 24.74
C TYR A 145 2.22 -15.77 24.06
N VAL A 146 2.87 -15.75 22.90
CA VAL A 146 3.25 -14.51 22.23
C VAL A 146 2.29 -14.19 21.09
N ALA A 147 1.67 -13.01 21.14
CA ALA A 147 0.83 -12.53 20.06
C ALA A 147 1.66 -11.90 18.93
N ASN A 148 2.79 -11.26 19.24
CA ASN A 148 3.63 -10.53 18.27
C ASN A 148 5.12 -10.52 18.66
N LYS A 149 6.00 -10.08 17.76
CA LYS A 149 7.46 -10.10 18.00
C LYS A 149 7.93 -9.27 19.20
N VAL A 150 7.23 -8.19 19.53
CA VAL A 150 7.60 -7.31 20.66
C VAL A 150 7.39 -8.05 21.98
N GLU A 151 6.25 -8.71 22.13
CA GLU A 151 5.99 -9.61 23.25
C GLU A 151 7.00 -10.77 23.29
N GLY A 152 7.39 -11.30 22.14
CA GLY A 152 8.42 -12.33 22.03
C GLY A 152 9.78 -11.86 22.54
N LEU A 153 10.19 -10.64 22.22
CA LEU A 153 11.42 -10.02 22.72
C LEU A 153 11.37 -9.79 24.23
N ALA A 154 10.21 -9.38 24.76
CA ALA A 154 10.00 -9.24 26.20
C ALA A 154 10.10 -10.59 26.93
N LEU A 155 9.46 -11.63 26.39
CA LEU A 155 9.51 -12.98 26.97
C LEU A 155 10.93 -13.57 26.93
N MET A 156 11.67 -13.35 25.85
CA MET A 156 13.09 -13.72 25.72
C MET A 156 13.96 -13.09 26.82
N LYS A 157 13.76 -11.80 27.13
CA LYS A 157 14.46 -11.13 28.24
C LYS A 157 14.13 -11.81 29.57
N GLY A 158 12.86 -12.20 29.77
CA GLY A 158 12.42 -13.00 30.91
C GLY A 158 13.16 -14.33 31.01
N PHE A 159 13.23 -15.10 29.92
CA PHE A 159 13.97 -16.37 29.90
C PHE A 159 15.45 -16.18 30.23
N SER A 160 16.09 -15.18 29.65
CA SER A 160 17.51 -14.87 29.89
C SER A 160 17.79 -14.57 31.37
N LEU A 161 16.86 -13.90 32.06
CA LEU A 161 16.96 -13.65 33.50
C LEU A 161 16.84 -14.95 34.32
N LEU A 162 15.94 -15.86 33.92
CA LEU A 162 15.78 -17.16 34.57
C LEU A 162 17.06 -18.01 34.43
N THR A 163 17.69 -18.00 33.26
CA THR A 163 18.94 -18.71 32.96
C THR A 163 20.12 -18.24 33.82
N LEU A 164 20.10 -16.99 34.32
CA LEU A 164 21.14 -16.42 35.18
C LEU A 164 20.95 -16.73 36.68
N MET A 165 19.76 -17.19 37.10
CA MET A 165 19.50 -17.47 38.52
C MET A 165 20.45 -18.51 39.13
N PRO A 166 20.78 -19.63 38.47
CA PRO A 166 21.77 -20.59 39.00
C PRO A 166 23.14 -19.97 39.26
N ALA A 167 23.57 -18.99 38.45
CA ALA A 167 24.84 -18.29 38.68
C ALA A 167 24.78 -17.36 39.89
N ALA A 168 23.64 -16.71 40.14
CA ALA A 168 23.48 -15.88 41.32
C ALA A 168 23.61 -16.71 42.61
N VAL A 169 23.07 -17.93 42.63
CA VAL A 169 23.13 -18.85 43.78
C VAL A 169 24.56 -19.27 44.15
N TYR A 170 25.45 -19.38 43.16
CA TYR A 170 26.87 -19.73 43.38
C TYR A 170 27.58 -18.74 44.33
N PHE A 171 27.15 -17.48 44.38
CA PHE A 171 27.79 -16.43 45.18
C PHE A 171 27.11 -16.15 46.52
N ILE A 172 26.06 -16.91 46.86
CA ILE A 172 25.29 -16.73 48.08
C ILE A 172 25.86 -17.64 49.19
N PRO A 173 26.15 -17.15 50.41
CA PRO A 173 26.63 -18.00 51.52
C PRO A 173 25.52 -18.90 52.12
N VAL A 174 25.89 -20.10 52.58
CA VAL A 174 25.01 -21.04 53.31
C VAL A 174 24.58 -20.38 54.62
N PRO A 175 23.28 -20.02 54.82
CA PRO A 175 22.09 -20.84 54.56
C PRO A 175 21.19 -20.34 53.43
N TRP A 176 21.51 -19.21 52.79
CA TRP A 176 20.63 -18.59 51.80
C TRP A 176 20.58 -19.35 50.46
N GLN A 177 21.56 -20.23 50.22
CA GLN A 177 21.50 -21.22 49.14
C GLN A 177 20.31 -22.19 49.29
N LEU A 178 19.79 -22.43 50.50
CA LEU A 178 18.61 -23.29 50.73
C LEU A 178 17.32 -22.73 50.11
N PHE A 179 17.23 -21.42 49.89
CA PHE A 179 16.09 -20.80 49.19
C PHE A 179 16.21 -20.88 47.67
N GLY A 180 17.40 -21.17 47.13
CA GLY A 180 17.64 -21.45 45.71
C GLY A 180 17.76 -22.96 45.51
N VAL A 181 16.63 -23.63 45.32
CA VAL A 181 16.48 -25.09 45.14
C VAL A 181 17.60 -25.69 44.26
N PHE A 182 18.63 -26.29 44.88
CA PHE A 182 19.42 -27.46 44.45
C PHE A 182 20.43 -27.84 45.54
N THR A 183 20.21 -28.97 46.20
CA THR A 183 21.12 -29.57 47.19
C THR A 183 22.33 -30.20 46.50
N LEU A 184 23.54 -29.72 46.76
CA LEU A 184 24.76 -30.51 46.57
C LEU A 184 25.02 -31.31 47.85
N LEU A 185 24.73 -32.61 47.80
CA LEU A 185 25.17 -33.59 48.79
C LEU A 185 26.60 -34.04 48.45
N ASP A 186 27.53 -33.62 49.30
CA ASP A 186 28.90 -34.10 49.64
C ASP A 186 29.87 -34.66 48.58
N SER A 187 31.10 -34.11 48.56
CA SER A 187 32.27 -34.76 49.21
C SER A 187 33.58 -33.97 49.07
N GLU A 188 34.25 -33.78 50.21
CA GLU A 188 35.70 -33.58 50.43
C GLU A 188 36.41 -32.35 49.80
N ASN A 189 36.62 -31.30 50.61
CA ASN A 189 37.86 -30.49 50.75
C ASN A 189 37.68 -29.01 51.13
N VAL A 190 36.77 -28.65 52.04
CA VAL A 190 36.76 -27.28 52.59
C VAL A 190 36.45 -27.25 54.09
N LEU A 191 37.26 -27.90 54.93
CA LEU A 191 37.37 -27.56 56.36
C LEU A 191 38.78 -27.89 56.88
N GLY A 192 39.75 -27.04 56.57
CA GLY A 192 40.97 -26.90 57.36
C GLY A 192 40.86 -25.68 58.27
N GLY A 193 40.56 -25.88 59.56
CA GLY A 193 40.70 -24.81 60.57
C GLY A 193 39.64 -24.76 61.66
N ASN A 194 39.86 -25.54 62.71
CA ASN A 194 39.29 -25.51 64.06
C ASN A 194 38.47 -24.27 64.49
N ILE A 195 37.22 -24.50 64.93
CA ILE A 195 36.53 -23.66 65.93
C ILE A 195 36.13 -24.58 67.12
N PRO A 196 36.30 -24.14 68.38
CA PRO A 196 36.33 -25.04 69.54
C PRO A 196 34.93 -25.47 70.00
N ARG A 197 34.76 -26.77 70.27
CA ARG A 197 33.60 -27.32 70.99
C ARG A 197 33.72 -27.02 72.50
N ARG A 198 33.00 -26.01 72.99
CA ARG A 198 32.44 -25.98 74.36
C ARG A 198 31.19 -25.11 74.41
N ALA A 199 30.03 -25.72 74.22
CA ALA A 199 28.80 -25.35 74.92
C ALA A 199 27.78 -26.49 74.78
N PHE A 200 27.20 -26.89 75.92
CA PHE A 200 26.10 -27.85 76.09
C PHE A 200 26.40 -29.35 75.97
N SER A 201 27.00 -29.88 77.03
CA SER A 201 26.64 -31.19 77.58
C SER A 201 25.50 -31.03 78.59
N ARG A 202 24.37 -31.72 78.38
CA ARG A 202 23.55 -32.43 79.40
C ARG A 202 22.22 -32.84 78.76
N PHE A 203 22.10 -34.11 78.38
CA PHE A 203 21.14 -35.06 78.96
C PHE A 203 21.25 -36.43 78.25
N ARG A 204 21.70 -37.41 79.04
CA ARG A 204 21.17 -38.79 79.15
C ARG A 204 21.54 -39.85 78.09
N ASP A 205 22.55 -40.65 78.49
CA ASP A 205 22.57 -42.12 78.55
C ASP A 205 21.85 -42.97 77.47
N HIS A 206 22.61 -43.81 76.76
CA HIS A 206 22.82 -45.20 77.20
C HIS A 206 23.89 -45.96 76.39
N ARG A 207 24.89 -46.46 77.15
CA ARG A 207 25.54 -47.79 77.10
C ARG A 207 26.12 -48.38 75.79
N ASN A 208 27.45 -48.43 75.77
CA ASN A 208 28.34 -49.61 75.65
C ASN A 208 27.80 -50.88 74.95
N CYS A 209 28.54 -51.35 73.95
CA CYS A 209 29.35 -52.59 73.97
C CYS A 209 29.96 -52.79 72.56
N ALA A 210 31.28 -52.68 72.41
CA ALA A 210 32.28 -53.75 72.53
C ALA A 210 32.38 -54.60 71.25
N ALA A 211 33.51 -54.37 70.56
CA ALA A 211 34.00 -55.09 69.40
C ALA A 211 34.83 -56.32 69.83
N HIS A 212 34.85 -57.37 69.01
CA HIS A 212 35.81 -58.46 69.13
C HIS A 212 35.96 -59.28 67.83
N TYR A 213 37.23 -59.66 67.55
CA TYR A 213 37.76 -60.70 66.65
C TYR A 213 37.65 -60.50 65.12
N ASP A 214 38.56 -60.93 64.24
CA ASP A 214 40.00 -61.27 64.27
C ASP A 214 40.42 -61.64 62.83
N THR A 215 41.74 -61.72 62.58
CA THR A 215 42.43 -62.60 61.61
C THR A 215 42.44 -62.40 60.07
N ALA A 216 43.70 -62.38 59.57
CA ALA A 216 44.27 -63.17 58.45
C ALA A 216 44.08 -62.71 56.97
N VAL A 217 45.00 -62.88 56.00
CA VAL A 217 46.46 -63.13 55.81
C VAL A 217 46.72 -62.92 54.29
N PHE A 218 47.96 -62.49 53.90
CA PHE A 218 48.78 -62.87 52.71
C PHE A 218 49.51 -61.70 52.02
N ILE A 219 50.85 -61.83 51.92
CA ILE A 219 51.80 -61.18 50.99
C ILE A 219 52.39 -62.33 50.12
N PRO A 220 52.99 -62.10 48.92
CA PRO A 220 54.43 -61.76 48.80
C PRO A 220 54.77 -60.77 47.63
N GLU A 221 55.69 -59.80 47.86
CA GLU A 221 57.07 -59.67 47.28
C GLU A 221 57.13 -59.10 45.82
N VAL A 222 58.05 -58.23 45.39
CA VAL A 222 59.53 -58.40 45.25
C VAL A 222 60.17 -57.04 44.83
N PHE A 223 61.22 -56.64 45.57
CA PHE A 223 62.46 -55.87 45.26
C PHE A 223 62.49 -54.46 44.62
N GLY A 224 63.36 -53.60 45.19
CA GLY A 224 63.91 -52.45 44.44
C GLY A 224 64.59 -51.29 45.20
N GLU A 225 65.37 -51.55 46.25
CA GLU A 225 66.57 -50.80 46.71
C GLU A 225 66.64 -49.25 46.89
N ASN A 226 67.04 -48.91 48.14
CA ASN A 226 68.16 -48.05 48.55
C ASN A 226 68.17 -46.52 48.34
N ARG A 227 67.69 -45.88 49.42
CA ARG A 227 68.40 -45.01 50.37
C ARG A 227 68.70 -43.52 50.06
N PRO A 228 68.69 -42.69 51.14
CA PRO A 228 68.65 -41.22 51.11
C PRO A 228 69.99 -40.60 51.57
N ILE A 229 70.12 -39.27 51.48
CA ILE A 229 70.95 -38.32 52.29
C ILE A 229 70.62 -36.94 51.68
N GLY A 230 70.32 -35.84 52.37
CA GLY A 230 70.41 -35.47 53.77
C GLY A 230 70.85 -33.99 53.86
N VAL A 231 70.50 -33.35 54.98
CA VAL A 231 71.19 -32.21 55.63
C VAL A 231 70.59 -30.79 55.47
N TYR A 232 69.84 -30.44 56.54
CA TYR A 232 69.55 -29.16 57.25
C TYR A 232 70.76 -28.18 57.40
N PRO A 233 70.70 -26.95 58.01
CA PRO A 233 69.72 -26.45 59.02
C PRO A 233 69.32 -24.95 58.97
N ALA A 234 68.34 -24.61 59.84
CA ALA A 234 67.95 -23.27 60.29
C ALA A 234 69.07 -22.57 61.12
N PRO A 235 68.94 -21.28 61.57
CA PRO A 235 68.18 -21.03 62.81
C PRO A 235 67.60 -19.60 63.06
N PHE A 236 66.57 -19.58 63.91
CA PHE A 236 66.27 -18.62 65.00
C PHE A 236 66.05 -17.08 64.81
N CYS A 237 64.82 -16.69 65.18
CA CYS A 237 64.43 -15.71 66.23
C CYS A 237 64.06 -14.23 65.94
N ASN A 238 62.78 -13.93 66.24
CA ASN A 238 62.26 -12.83 67.09
C ASN A 238 62.38 -11.34 66.67
N LYS A 239 61.23 -10.69 66.35
CA LYS A 239 60.47 -9.79 67.27
C LYS A 239 59.40 -8.94 66.54
N VAL A 240 58.20 -8.95 67.13
CA VAL A 240 57.33 -7.79 67.48
C VAL A 240 56.50 -7.09 66.39
N LEU A 241 55.21 -7.50 66.37
CA LEU A 241 54.00 -6.67 66.56
C LEU A 241 54.09 -5.14 66.37
N LYS A 242 53.49 -4.63 65.29
CA LYS A 242 52.41 -3.60 65.24
C LYS A 242 52.42 -2.88 63.88
N HIS A 243 51.42 -3.12 63.04
CA HIS A 243 50.36 -2.14 62.72
C HIS A 243 49.53 -2.52 61.48
N LYS A 244 48.23 -2.25 61.63
CA LYS A 244 47.18 -2.04 60.61
C LYS A 244 46.57 -3.26 59.91
N ARG A 245 45.43 -3.67 60.50
CA ARG A 245 44.15 -3.84 59.80
C ARG A 245 44.03 -2.83 58.64
N GLU A 246 43.67 -3.34 57.46
CA GLU A 246 42.92 -2.71 56.36
C GLU A 246 43.50 -3.14 55.01
N ALA A 247 42.95 -4.22 54.45
CA ALA A 247 42.89 -4.44 53.01
C ALA A 247 41.79 -5.46 52.73
N GLY A 248 40.53 -4.99 52.79
CA GLY A 248 39.45 -5.70 52.12
C GLY A 248 39.75 -5.72 50.62
N TYR A 249 40.09 -6.89 50.09
CA TYR A 249 40.21 -7.09 48.64
C TYR A 249 38.90 -6.66 47.95
N PRO A 250 38.94 -5.94 46.82
CA PRO A 250 37.76 -5.32 46.21
C PRO A 250 36.95 -6.34 45.39
N MET A 251 36.43 -7.36 46.07
CA MET A 251 35.68 -8.48 45.49
C MET A 251 34.34 -8.05 44.85
N LYS A 252 33.80 -6.89 45.26
CA LYS A 252 32.49 -6.38 44.78
C LYS A 252 32.55 -5.48 43.53
N LYS A 253 33.72 -4.92 43.19
CA LYS A 253 33.85 -3.95 42.07
C LYS A 253 34.22 -4.63 40.74
N HIS A 254 34.98 -5.72 40.81
CA HIS A 254 35.53 -6.41 39.64
C HIS A 254 34.62 -7.53 39.12
N MET A 255 33.79 -8.13 39.98
CA MET A 255 32.74 -9.09 39.58
C MET A 255 31.58 -8.42 38.83
N LYS A 256 31.29 -7.15 39.14
CA LYS A 256 30.37 -6.32 38.33
C LYS A 256 30.86 -6.20 36.90
N LEU A 257 32.18 -6.18 36.65
CA LEU A 257 32.73 -6.01 35.32
C LEU A 257 32.59 -7.26 34.46
N CYS A 258 32.78 -8.47 35.00
CA CYS A 258 32.55 -9.73 34.26
C CYS A 258 31.07 -10.02 34.02
N LEU A 259 30.21 -9.82 35.03
CA LEU A 259 28.76 -9.87 34.82
C LEU A 259 28.32 -8.79 33.83
N CYS A 260 28.90 -7.59 33.88
CA CYS A 260 28.65 -6.57 32.86
C CYS A 260 29.18 -6.99 31.50
N MET A 261 30.36 -7.59 31.32
CA MET A 261 30.85 -8.00 30.00
C MET A 261 30.01 -9.14 29.39
N MET A 262 29.56 -10.09 30.21
CA MET A 262 28.70 -11.19 29.76
C MET A 262 27.26 -10.69 29.49
N MET A 263 26.76 -9.76 30.31
CA MET A 263 25.48 -9.10 30.10
C MET A 263 25.55 -8.11 28.92
N ILE A 264 26.68 -7.44 28.68
CA ILE A 264 26.98 -6.61 27.51
C ILE A 264 27.05 -7.49 26.28
N PHE A 265 27.70 -8.65 26.32
CA PHE A 265 27.73 -9.59 25.19
C PHE A 265 26.31 -10.05 24.80
N VAL A 266 25.51 -10.46 25.80
CA VAL A 266 24.08 -10.82 25.62
C VAL A 266 23.23 -9.62 25.16
N LEU A 267 23.48 -8.42 25.68
CA LEU A 267 22.82 -7.17 25.28
C LEU A 267 23.27 -6.67 23.90
N THR A 268 24.50 -6.94 23.46
CA THR A 268 24.99 -6.59 22.10
C THR A 268 24.48 -7.58 21.06
N LEU A 269 24.33 -8.86 21.43
CA LEU A 269 23.63 -9.87 20.64
C LEU A 269 22.14 -9.53 20.50
N ALA A 270 21.49 -9.01 21.56
CA ALA A 270 20.12 -8.52 21.51
C ALA A 270 19.98 -7.16 20.78
N GLY A 271 20.94 -6.25 20.96
CA GLY A 271 20.95 -4.90 20.37
C GLY A 271 21.14 -4.89 18.85
N SER A 272 21.63 -5.99 18.28
CA SER A 272 21.67 -6.21 16.84
C SER A 272 20.27 -6.45 16.23
N MET A 273 19.23 -6.63 17.08
CA MET A 273 17.82 -6.78 16.67
C MET A 273 16.93 -5.59 17.06
N ASP A 274 17.47 -4.58 17.76
CA ASP A 274 16.74 -3.41 18.29
C ASP A 274 16.35 -2.37 17.21
N GLY A 275 16.48 -2.70 15.92
CA GLY A 275 15.97 -1.89 14.81
C GLY A 275 14.45 -1.95 14.59
N LEU A 276 13.70 -2.64 15.45
CA LEU A 276 12.26 -2.90 15.28
C LEU A 276 11.54 -2.81 16.63
N GLY A 277 11.22 -1.60 17.10
CA GLY A 277 10.42 -1.47 18.31
C GLY A 277 10.23 -0.06 18.83
N ALA A 278 9.51 0.77 18.09
CA ALA A 278 8.77 1.90 18.66
C ALA A 278 7.28 1.54 18.63
N GLU A 279 6.57 1.75 19.76
CA GLU A 279 5.10 1.78 19.76
C GLU A 279 4.63 2.98 18.93
N GLU A 280 4.36 2.74 17.65
CA GLU A 280 3.46 3.58 16.86
C GLU A 280 2.07 2.94 16.89
N LYS A 281 1.02 3.75 16.70
CA LYS A 281 -0.26 3.27 16.14
C LYS A 281 0.09 2.22 15.08
N GLY A 282 -0.47 1.00 15.14
CA GLY A 282 -0.06 -0.10 14.25
C GLY A 282 0.23 0.41 12.85
N GLY A 283 1.34 0.00 12.24
CA GLY A 283 1.86 0.62 11.03
C GLY A 283 0.82 0.77 9.92
N LEU A 284 1.11 1.64 8.93
CA LEU A 284 0.19 1.91 7.81
C LEU A 284 -0.39 0.63 7.18
N LYS A 285 0.41 -0.44 7.09
CA LYS A 285 -0.02 -1.74 6.62
C LYS A 285 -1.08 -2.36 7.52
N GLU A 286 -0.82 -2.46 8.82
CA GLU A 286 -1.72 -3.06 9.80
C GLU A 286 -3.06 -2.32 9.87
N GLN A 287 -3.06 -0.99 9.78
CA GLN A 287 -4.29 -0.19 9.76
C GLN A 287 -5.15 -0.47 8.54
N ILE A 288 -4.55 -0.53 7.34
CA ILE A 288 -5.30 -0.83 6.11
C ILE A 288 -5.79 -2.28 6.14
N ASP A 289 -4.93 -3.24 6.51
CA ASP A 289 -5.33 -4.66 6.61
C ASP A 289 -6.48 -4.86 7.60
N GLN A 290 -6.48 -4.14 8.73
CA GLN A 290 -7.56 -4.21 9.71
C GLN A 290 -8.85 -3.58 9.18
N LEU A 291 -8.78 -2.45 8.49
CA LEU A 291 -9.94 -1.84 7.84
C LEU A 291 -10.56 -2.80 6.81
N LEU A 292 -9.74 -3.40 5.94
CA LEU A 292 -10.22 -4.34 4.92
C LEU A 292 -10.88 -5.59 5.51
N LYS A 293 -10.40 -6.07 6.66
CA LYS A 293 -11.00 -7.23 7.36
C LYS A 293 -12.31 -6.92 8.06
N THR A 294 -12.46 -5.69 8.57
CA THR A 294 -13.57 -5.33 9.46
C THR A 294 -14.69 -4.56 8.80
N GLU A 295 -14.45 -3.95 7.63
CA GLU A 295 -15.44 -3.17 6.91
C GLU A 295 -16.56 -4.06 6.33
N PRO A 296 -17.79 -4.01 6.87
CA PRO A 296 -18.90 -4.86 6.41
C PRO A 296 -19.25 -4.65 4.94
N ASP A 297 -19.10 -3.42 4.43
CA ASP A 297 -19.42 -3.07 3.04
C ASP A 297 -18.47 -3.72 2.02
N LEU A 298 -17.34 -4.30 2.47
CA LEU A 298 -16.43 -5.09 1.63
C LEU A 298 -16.76 -6.59 1.60
N LYS A 299 -17.78 -7.05 2.34
CA LYS A 299 -18.13 -8.48 2.37
C LYS A 299 -18.65 -8.94 1.00
N GLY A 300 -17.83 -9.72 0.29
CA GLY A 300 -18.13 -10.19 -1.07
C GLY A 300 -17.63 -9.24 -2.17
N ALA A 301 -17.03 -8.12 -1.80
CA ALA A 301 -16.37 -7.20 -2.72
C ALA A 301 -14.92 -7.62 -2.98
N LEU A 302 -14.28 -6.98 -3.97
CA LEU A 302 -12.84 -7.04 -4.21
C LEU A 302 -12.22 -5.67 -3.99
N ALA A 303 -11.05 -5.62 -3.37
CA ALA A 303 -10.30 -4.39 -3.13
C ALA A 303 -8.86 -4.52 -3.67
N GLY A 304 -8.57 -3.87 -4.79
CA GLY A 304 -7.22 -3.76 -5.35
C GLY A 304 -6.58 -2.46 -4.85
N ILE A 305 -5.54 -2.56 -4.04
CA ILE A 305 -4.86 -1.39 -3.45
C ILE A 305 -3.37 -1.46 -3.74
N SER A 306 -2.79 -0.31 -4.08
CA SER A 306 -1.36 -0.12 -4.26
C SER A 306 -0.93 1.23 -3.69
N VAL A 307 0.18 1.25 -2.96
CA VAL A 307 0.80 2.47 -2.43
C VAL A 307 2.30 2.44 -2.69
N ARG A 308 2.84 3.52 -3.25
CA ARG A 308 4.27 3.69 -3.55
C ARG A 308 4.80 5.01 -3.01
N SER A 309 6.09 5.06 -2.73
CA SER A 309 6.82 6.32 -2.55
C SER A 309 6.86 7.08 -3.88
N ALA A 310 6.46 8.35 -3.90
CA ALA A 310 6.55 9.19 -5.09
C ALA A 310 8.01 9.54 -5.47
N GLU A 311 8.92 9.52 -4.49
CA GLU A 311 10.34 9.81 -4.70
C GLU A 311 11.08 8.62 -5.32
N SER A 312 10.90 7.42 -4.75
CA SER A 312 11.71 6.24 -5.13
C SER A 312 10.98 5.22 -5.98
N GLY A 313 9.65 5.35 -6.17
CA GLY A 313 8.81 4.36 -6.83
C GLY A 313 8.64 3.05 -6.04
N LYS A 314 9.31 2.90 -4.89
CA LYS A 314 9.28 1.71 -4.04
C LYS A 314 7.86 1.46 -3.53
N MET A 315 7.40 0.21 -3.67
CA MET A 315 6.13 -0.24 -3.10
C MET A 315 6.18 -0.20 -1.57
N ILE A 316 5.20 0.46 -0.97
CA ILE A 316 5.02 0.57 0.47
C ILE A 316 3.93 -0.40 0.94
N TYR A 317 2.84 -0.52 0.17
CA TYR A 317 1.73 -1.40 0.48
C TYR A 317 1.07 -1.92 -0.80
N GLY A 318 0.57 -3.16 -0.77
CA GLY A 318 -0.20 -3.76 -1.85
C GLY A 318 -1.16 -4.82 -1.33
N HIS A 319 -2.40 -4.77 -1.81
CA HIS A 319 -3.44 -5.77 -1.54
C HIS A 319 -4.18 -6.07 -2.84
N MET A 320 -4.13 -7.31 -3.33
CA MET A 320 -4.64 -7.68 -4.66
C MET A 320 -4.13 -6.73 -5.78
N GLY A 321 -2.93 -6.18 -5.61
CA GLY A 321 -2.45 -5.07 -6.43
C GLY A 321 -2.19 -5.43 -7.90
N ASP A 322 -1.98 -6.72 -8.22
CA ASP A 322 -1.85 -7.25 -9.58
C ASP A 322 -3.17 -7.79 -10.15
N THR A 323 -4.25 -7.83 -9.36
CA THR A 323 -5.55 -8.27 -9.83
C THR A 323 -6.16 -7.21 -10.75
N ARG A 324 -6.54 -7.63 -11.96
CA ARG A 324 -7.31 -6.82 -12.90
C ARG A 324 -8.69 -6.52 -12.33
N MET A 325 -9.03 -5.24 -12.24
CA MET A 325 -10.32 -4.75 -11.76
C MET A 325 -10.85 -3.66 -12.68
N ARG A 326 -12.15 -3.39 -12.60
CA ARG A 326 -12.80 -2.30 -13.33
C ARG A 326 -12.36 -0.96 -12.72
N PRO A 327 -11.69 -0.08 -13.48
CA PRO A 327 -11.18 1.17 -12.93
C PRO A 327 -12.21 2.30 -12.91
N ALA A 328 -13.36 2.14 -13.58
CA ALA A 328 -14.24 3.27 -13.89
C ALA A 328 -13.43 4.46 -14.44
N SER A 329 -13.77 5.69 -14.05
CA SER A 329 -13.08 6.90 -14.50
C SER A 329 -11.61 7.08 -14.05
N ASN A 330 -11.02 6.14 -13.29
CA ASN A 330 -9.55 6.12 -13.14
C ASN A 330 -8.85 5.80 -14.46
N LEU A 331 -9.54 5.22 -15.44
CA LEU A 331 -9.00 5.04 -16.78
C LEU A 331 -8.59 6.37 -17.44
N LYS A 332 -9.25 7.47 -17.09
CA LYS A 332 -8.91 8.81 -17.60
C LYS A 332 -7.49 9.25 -17.25
N LEU A 333 -6.87 8.68 -16.20
CA LEU A 333 -5.45 8.90 -15.89
C LEU A 333 -4.56 8.43 -17.05
N LEU A 334 -4.89 7.28 -17.63
CA LEU A 334 -4.17 6.67 -18.76
C LEU A 334 -4.39 7.53 -20.02
N THR A 335 -5.65 7.85 -20.32
CA THR A 335 -6.03 8.67 -21.48
C THR A 335 -5.39 10.05 -21.42
N ALA A 336 -5.38 10.71 -20.25
CA ALA A 336 -4.77 12.03 -20.07
C ALA A 336 -3.25 11.99 -20.28
N ALA A 337 -2.55 11.00 -19.69
CA ALA A 337 -1.11 10.85 -19.86
C ALA A 337 -0.72 10.61 -21.33
N ALA A 338 -1.43 9.71 -22.01
CA ALA A 338 -1.19 9.44 -23.42
C ALA A 338 -1.53 10.65 -24.30
N ALA A 339 -2.62 11.37 -24.02
CA ALA A 339 -2.99 12.57 -24.77
C ALA A 339 -1.93 13.67 -24.67
N TYR A 340 -1.39 13.93 -23.47
CA TYR A 340 -0.28 14.87 -23.32
C TYR A 340 0.97 14.42 -24.08
N SER A 341 1.29 13.12 -24.04
CA SER A 341 2.45 12.57 -24.74
C SER A 341 2.35 12.69 -26.26
N VAL A 342 1.18 12.40 -26.83
CA VAL A 342 0.95 12.34 -28.28
C VAL A 342 0.68 13.71 -28.88
N LEU A 343 -0.16 14.52 -28.23
CA LEU A 343 -0.65 15.79 -28.76
C LEU A 343 0.19 16.99 -28.29
N GLY A 344 0.74 16.92 -27.07
CA GLY A 344 1.41 18.02 -26.40
C GLY A 344 0.44 18.95 -25.66
N GLU A 345 0.95 19.65 -24.63
CA GLU A 345 0.11 20.48 -23.75
C GLU A 345 -0.47 21.74 -24.41
N ASP A 346 0.17 22.22 -25.49
CA ASP A 346 -0.25 23.38 -26.28
C ASP A 346 -1.18 23.00 -27.45
N TYR A 347 -1.56 21.72 -27.58
CA TYR A 347 -2.45 21.28 -28.65
C TYR A 347 -3.80 22.00 -28.56
N THR A 348 -4.28 22.53 -29.68
CA THR A 348 -5.61 23.15 -29.80
C THR A 348 -6.41 22.44 -30.89
N PHE A 349 -7.69 22.24 -30.66
CA PHE A 349 -8.62 21.67 -31.62
C PHE A 349 -9.16 22.77 -32.57
N PRO A 350 -8.92 22.66 -33.89
CA PRO A 350 -9.41 23.65 -34.84
C PRO A 350 -10.84 23.39 -35.29
N THR A 351 -11.62 24.46 -35.45
CA THR A 351 -12.88 24.46 -36.19
C THR A 351 -12.79 25.43 -37.35
N GLU A 352 -12.99 24.94 -38.58
CA GLU A 352 -12.75 25.71 -39.80
C GLU A 352 -14.06 26.04 -40.51
N VAL A 353 -14.23 27.31 -40.87
CA VAL A 353 -15.27 27.70 -41.82
C VAL A 353 -14.64 27.84 -43.19
N MET A 354 -15.16 27.12 -44.18
CA MET A 354 -14.67 27.09 -45.55
C MET A 354 -15.79 27.42 -46.54
N ALA A 355 -15.42 27.82 -47.75
CA ALA A 355 -16.37 27.97 -48.84
C ALA A 355 -15.81 27.48 -50.18
N ASP A 356 -16.70 27.14 -51.09
CA ASP A 356 -16.39 27.02 -52.51
C ASP A 356 -17.11 28.12 -53.31
N GLY A 357 -16.82 28.18 -54.61
CA GLY A 357 -17.42 29.16 -55.51
C GLY A 357 -16.90 30.60 -55.35
N ALA A 358 -17.35 31.46 -56.27
CA ALA A 358 -16.90 32.85 -56.34
C ALA A 358 -17.67 33.76 -55.37
N ARG A 359 -16.99 34.76 -54.82
CA ARG A 359 -17.62 35.84 -54.04
C ARG A 359 -17.81 37.07 -54.92
N ALA A 360 -19.02 37.62 -54.96
CA ALA A 360 -19.32 38.84 -55.70
C ALA A 360 -20.42 39.65 -54.99
N ALA A 361 -20.17 40.94 -54.76
CA ALA A 361 -21.13 41.88 -54.15
C ALA A 361 -21.80 41.34 -52.87
N GLY A 362 -20.99 40.77 -51.96
CA GLY A 362 -21.45 40.17 -50.70
C GLY A 362 -22.20 38.83 -50.82
N THR A 363 -22.35 38.31 -52.03
CA THR A 363 -22.93 36.99 -52.28
C THR A 363 -21.83 35.94 -52.50
N LEU A 364 -21.88 34.85 -51.73
CA LEU A 364 -21.13 33.63 -52.01
C LEU A 364 -21.92 32.77 -53.01
N LYS A 365 -21.41 32.63 -54.24
CA LYS A 365 -21.97 31.76 -55.29
C LYS A 365 -21.46 30.32 -55.15
N GLY A 366 -21.65 29.77 -53.96
CA GLY A 366 -21.20 28.44 -53.56
C GLY A 366 -21.74 28.10 -52.18
N SER A 367 -21.31 26.96 -51.66
CA SER A 367 -21.68 26.43 -50.37
C SER A 367 -20.70 26.91 -49.28
N LEU A 368 -21.21 26.98 -48.05
CA LEU A 368 -20.42 27.23 -46.85
C LEU A 368 -20.31 25.94 -46.06
N TYR A 369 -19.11 25.63 -45.59
CA TYR A 369 -18.81 24.43 -44.83
C TYR A 369 -18.32 24.84 -43.44
N ILE A 370 -18.83 24.22 -42.39
CA ILE A 370 -18.23 24.25 -41.06
C ILE A 370 -17.65 22.87 -40.77
N LYS A 371 -16.33 22.81 -40.62
CA LYS A 371 -15.59 21.57 -40.38
C LYS A 371 -15.09 21.53 -38.96
N GLY A 372 -15.67 20.62 -38.18
CA GLY A 372 -15.18 20.32 -36.84
C GLY A 372 -13.98 19.36 -36.94
N LYS A 373 -12.93 19.64 -36.18
CA LYS A 373 -11.77 18.75 -36.04
C LYS A 373 -11.57 18.33 -34.59
N GLY A 374 -12.68 18.00 -33.93
CA GLY A 374 -12.65 17.33 -32.62
C GLY A 374 -12.79 18.23 -31.41
N ASP A 375 -13.07 19.53 -31.56
CA ASP A 375 -13.19 20.46 -30.43
C ASP A 375 -14.47 20.17 -29.61
N PRO A 376 -14.37 19.63 -28.38
CA PRO A 376 -15.55 19.41 -27.54
C PRO A 376 -15.98 20.68 -26.78
N THR A 377 -15.19 21.76 -26.89
CA THR A 377 -15.32 22.96 -26.06
C THR A 377 -16.06 24.09 -26.74
N LEU A 378 -16.42 23.90 -28.02
CA LEU A 378 -17.24 24.85 -28.78
C LEU A 378 -18.52 25.22 -28.02
N LEU A 379 -18.74 26.52 -27.85
CA LEU A 379 -19.97 27.09 -27.31
C LEU A 379 -20.77 27.80 -28.41
N THR A 380 -22.03 28.12 -28.11
CA THR A 380 -22.86 28.93 -29.03
C THR A 380 -22.22 30.29 -29.34
N ALA A 381 -21.47 30.86 -28.39
CA ALA A 381 -20.75 32.12 -28.57
C ALA A 381 -19.66 32.02 -29.65
N ASP A 382 -19.03 30.86 -29.83
CA ASP A 382 -17.98 30.66 -30.85
C ASP A 382 -18.58 30.66 -32.25
N PHE A 383 -19.76 30.05 -32.43
CA PHE A 383 -20.53 30.15 -33.68
C PHE A 383 -20.92 31.60 -33.99
N GLN A 384 -21.31 32.38 -32.99
CA GLN A 384 -21.62 33.81 -33.16
C GLN A 384 -20.39 34.61 -33.58
N GLN A 385 -19.22 34.32 -33.01
CA GLN A 385 -17.95 34.95 -33.39
C GLN A 385 -17.54 34.58 -34.82
N MET A 386 -17.65 33.30 -35.20
CA MET A 386 -17.40 32.85 -36.57
C MET A 386 -18.34 33.51 -37.58
N ALA A 387 -19.64 33.58 -37.28
CA ALA A 387 -20.64 34.26 -38.12
C ALA A 387 -20.33 35.76 -38.25
N LYS A 388 -19.92 36.42 -37.16
CA LYS A 388 -19.51 37.83 -37.16
C LYS A 388 -18.27 38.04 -38.04
N ALA A 389 -17.30 37.13 -38.02
CA ALA A 389 -16.13 37.17 -38.88
C ALA A 389 -16.52 37.08 -40.37
N LEU A 390 -17.44 36.19 -40.74
CA LEU A 390 -17.97 36.10 -42.10
C LEU A 390 -18.66 37.39 -42.54
N ARG A 391 -19.47 37.97 -41.64
CA ARG A 391 -20.16 39.23 -41.91
C ARG A 391 -19.16 40.38 -42.12
N LYS A 392 -18.10 40.44 -41.33
CA LYS A 392 -17.01 41.43 -41.46
C LYS A 392 -16.27 41.28 -42.79
N GLN A 393 -16.19 40.07 -43.35
CA GLN A 393 -15.67 39.84 -44.71
C GLN A 393 -16.67 40.19 -45.83
N GLY A 394 -17.80 40.80 -45.49
CA GLY A 394 -18.81 41.26 -46.45
C GLY A 394 -19.76 40.17 -46.93
N ILE A 395 -19.72 38.95 -46.40
CA ILE A 395 -20.67 37.89 -46.77
C ILE A 395 -22.04 38.21 -46.17
N THR A 396 -23.05 38.33 -47.02
CA THR A 396 -24.44 38.64 -46.66
C THR A 396 -25.43 37.60 -47.18
N VAL A 397 -25.09 36.90 -48.27
CA VAL A 397 -25.92 35.85 -48.87
C VAL A 397 -25.05 34.67 -49.26
N ILE A 398 -25.50 33.45 -48.94
CA ILE A 398 -24.91 32.18 -49.38
C ILE A 398 -25.92 31.53 -50.34
N ARG A 399 -25.56 31.40 -51.63
CA ARG A 399 -26.46 30.79 -52.63
C ARG A 399 -26.50 29.27 -52.57
N GLY A 400 -25.37 28.64 -52.22
CA GLY A 400 -25.27 27.19 -52.08
C GLY A 400 -25.75 26.70 -50.71
N ASP A 401 -25.35 25.48 -50.38
CA ASP A 401 -25.75 24.79 -49.16
C ASP A 401 -24.95 25.30 -47.95
N LEU A 402 -25.51 25.11 -46.76
CA LEU A 402 -24.76 25.12 -45.49
C LEU A 402 -24.47 23.67 -45.09
N VAL A 403 -23.19 23.32 -44.98
CA VAL A 403 -22.75 21.94 -44.80
C VAL A 403 -21.94 21.78 -43.52
N GLY A 404 -22.32 20.82 -42.66
CA GLY A 404 -21.51 20.41 -41.51
C GLY A 404 -20.60 19.24 -41.89
N ASP A 405 -19.30 19.40 -41.71
CA ASP A 405 -18.28 18.39 -42.00
C ASP A 405 -17.66 17.89 -40.69
N ASP A 406 -18.02 16.67 -40.27
CA ASP A 406 -17.47 15.97 -39.12
C ASP A 406 -16.53 14.81 -39.53
N SER A 407 -16.15 14.74 -40.81
CA SER A 407 -15.32 13.65 -41.38
C SER A 407 -13.86 13.64 -40.91
N TRP A 408 -13.53 14.44 -39.89
CA TRP A 408 -12.24 14.37 -39.18
C TRP A 408 -12.14 13.08 -38.35
N TYR A 409 -13.27 12.63 -37.81
CA TYR A 409 -13.44 11.34 -37.15
C TYR A 409 -14.29 10.40 -38.03
N ASP A 410 -14.36 9.13 -37.63
CA ASP A 410 -15.31 8.17 -38.22
C ASP A 410 -16.79 8.51 -37.90
N GLU A 411 -17.70 7.69 -38.40
CA GLU A 411 -19.15 7.82 -38.19
C GLU A 411 -19.66 7.06 -36.95
N ILE A 412 -18.78 6.39 -36.19
CA ILE A 412 -19.18 5.65 -34.98
C ILE A 412 -19.37 6.66 -33.85
N ARG A 413 -20.57 6.67 -33.26
CA ARG A 413 -21.00 7.70 -32.29
C ARG A 413 -20.91 7.30 -30.82
N TYR A 414 -20.89 6.01 -30.52
CA TYR A 414 -20.82 5.49 -29.15
C TYR A 414 -19.64 4.54 -28.99
N SER A 415 -19.03 4.55 -27.81
CA SER A 415 -18.09 3.51 -27.41
C SER A 415 -18.79 2.15 -27.38
N GLN A 416 -18.08 1.09 -27.71
CA GLN A 416 -18.66 -0.23 -27.99
C GLN A 416 -19.55 -0.79 -26.87
N ASP A 417 -19.21 -0.54 -25.61
CA ASP A 417 -19.90 -1.14 -24.46
C ASP A 417 -20.76 -0.13 -23.68
N LEU A 418 -21.10 1.03 -24.26
CA LEU A 418 -22.03 1.97 -23.64
C LEU A 418 -23.42 1.32 -23.55
N SER A 419 -24.04 1.36 -22.36
CA SER A 419 -25.42 0.90 -22.22
C SER A 419 -26.38 1.83 -22.96
N TRP A 420 -27.29 1.26 -23.76
CA TRP A 420 -28.30 2.03 -24.49
C TRP A 420 -29.19 2.89 -23.55
N THR A 421 -29.33 2.47 -22.29
CA THR A 421 -30.10 3.20 -21.25
C THR A 421 -29.44 4.51 -20.82
N ASP A 422 -28.16 4.69 -21.11
CA ASP A 422 -27.36 5.88 -20.77
C ASP A 422 -27.22 6.86 -21.94
N GLU A 423 -27.71 6.51 -23.14
CA GLU A 423 -27.61 7.35 -24.34
C GLU A 423 -28.27 8.73 -24.23
N ASP A 424 -29.16 8.92 -23.25
CA ASP A 424 -29.79 10.21 -22.99
C ASP A 424 -29.14 10.99 -21.85
N ALA A 425 -28.26 10.36 -21.09
CA ALA A 425 -27.47 11.01 -20.06
C ALA A 425 -26.31 11.79 -20.68
N TYR A 426 -25.92 12.90 -20.04
CA TYR A 426 -24.81 13.74 -20.52
C TYR A 426 -23.48 12.98 -20.63
N TYR A 427 -23.24 12.02 -19.72
CA TYR A 427 -22.03 11.19 -19.71
C TYR A 427 -22.03 10.07 -20.75
N GLY A 428 -23.15 9.87 -21.45
CA GLY A 428 -23.33 8.91 -22.55
C GLY A 428 -23.69 9.61 -23.87
N ALA A 429 -23.29 10.88 -24.04
CA ALA A 429 -23.53 11.63 -25.27
C ALA A 429 -22.73 11.07 -26.46
N GLN A 430 -23.27 11.25 -27.66
CA GLN A 430 -22.60 10.82 -28.90
C GLN A 430 -21.33 11.63 -29.17
N ILE A 431 -20.31 10.97 -29.72
CA ILE A 431 -19.03 11.57 -30.08
C ILE A 431 -19.02 11.94 -31.56
N SER A 432 -18.66 13.18 -31.86
CA SER A 432 -18.48 13.70 -33.21
C SER A 432 -17.35 14.72 -33.26
N ALA A 433 -16.69 14.84 -34.41
CA ALA A 433 -15.69 15.87 -34.63
C ALA A 433 -16.28 17.28 -34.72
N LEU A 434 -17.58 17.40 -35.07
CA LEU A 434 -18.33 18.65 -35.03
C LEU A 434 -19.42 18.51 -33.97
N THR A 435 -19.25 19.20 -32.86
CA THR A 435 -20.18 19.16 -31.72
C THR A 435 -20.24 20.54 -31.06
N VAL A 436 -21.05 20.68 -30.03
CA VAL A 436 -21.19 21.91 -29.24
C VAL A 436 -21.59 21.55 -27.81
N SER A 437 -21.06 22.32 -26.88
CA SER A 437 -21.32 22.25 -25.45
C SER A 437 -22.31 23.33 -25.01
N PRO A 438 -23.18 23.05 -24.01
CA PRO A 438 -24.20 24.00 -23.60
C PRO A 438 -23.67 25.07 -22.62
N ASN A 439 -22.54 24.81 -21.96
CA ASN A 439 -21.88 25.69 -20.99
C ASN A 439 -20.40 25.30 -20.80
N GLU A 440 -19.70 25.99 -19.90
CA GLU A 440 -18.27 25.83 -19.58
C GLU A 440 -17.90 24.55 -18.81
N ASP A 441 -18.86 23.65 -18.57
CA ASP A 441 -18.53 22.27 -18.15
C ASP A 441 -18.11 21.40 -19.34
N TYR A 442 -18.41 21.88 -20.55
CA TYR A 442 -18.08 21.28 -21.83
C TYR A 442 -18.64 19.85 -22.01
N ASP A 443 -19.87 19.63 -21.54
CA ASP A 443 -20.63 18.40 -21.82
C ASP A 443 -21.11 18.42 -23.29
N ALA A 444 -20.20 18.12 -24.22
CA ALA A 444 -20.42 18.20 -25.65
C ALA A 444 -21.57 17.30 -26.12
N GLY A 445 -22.36 17.80 -27.08
CA GLY A 445 -23.51 17.05 -27.60
C GLY A 445 -24.67 16.97 -26.59
N THR A 446 -24.82 17.98 -25.74
CA THR A 446 -25.92 18.02 -24.76
C THR A 446 -26.64 19.36 -24.76
N VAL A 447 -27.86 19.35 -24.23
CA VAL A 447 -28.65 20.54 -23.90
C VAL A 447 -29.01 20.54 -22.42
N ILE A 448 -29.18 21.72 -21.83
CA ILE A 448 -29.64 21.91 -20.46
C ILE A 448 -31.15 22.14 -20.47
N ILE A 449 -31.86 21.36 -19.66
CA ILE A 449 -33.29 21.48 -19.41
C ILE A 449 -33.51 21.99 -17.98
N ASP A 450 -34.13 23.16 -17.85
CA ASP A 450 -34.60 23.71 -16.58
C ASP A 450 -36.12 23.60 -16.50
N VAL A 451 -36.63 22.90 -15.48
CA VAL A 451 -38.06 22.75 -15.18
C VAL A 451 -38.39 23.57 -13.94
N ASN A 452 -39.22 24.60 -14.12
CA ASN A 452 -39.64 25.53 -13.06
C ASN A 452 -41.13 25.35 -12.76
N PRO A 453 -41.56 25.34 -11.48
CA PRO A 453 -42.97 25.24 -11.16
C PRO A 453 -43.75 26.45 -11.71
N ALA A 454 -44.98 26.22 -12.15
CA ALA A 454 -45.89 27.29 -12.51
C ALA A 454 -46.39 28.03 -11.27
N GLY A 455 -46.89 29.26 -11.44
CA GLY A 455 -47.48 30.03 -10.35
C GLY A 455 -48.82 29.50 -9.82
N LYS A 456 -49.44 28.51 -10.49
CA LYS A 456 -50.73 27.92 -10.09
C LYS A 456 -50.70 26.40 -10.22
N THR A 457 -51.26 25.71 -9.22
CA THR A 457 -51.48 24.26 -9.23
C THR A 457 -52.29 23.80 -10.45
N GLY A 458 -51.97 22.61 -10.96
CA GLY A 458 -52.61 21.99 -12.12
C GLY A 458 -52.10 22.48 -13.48
N LYS A 459 -51.31 23.55 -13.53
CA LYS A 459 -50.65 24.03 -14.77
C LYS A 459 -49.38 23.24 -15.05
N LYS A 460 -48.96 23.23 -16.33
CA LYS A 460 -47.67 22.64 -16.71
C LYS A 460 -46.53 23.52 -16.20
N PRO A 461 -45.42 22.94 -15.72
CA PRO A 461 -44.25 23.72 -15.35
C PRO A 461 -43.63 24.39 -16.57
N ALA A 462 -42.98 25.53 -16.38
CA ALA A 462 -42.22 26.19 -17.42
C ALA A 462 -40.92 25.41 -17.69
N VAL A 463 -40.63 25.15 -18.96
CA VAL A 463 -39.43 24.43 -19.39
C VAL A 463 -38.57 25.37 -20.22
N LEU A 464 -37.34 25.56 -19.78
CA LEU A 464 -36.32 26.31 -20.52
C LEU A 464 -35.28 25.33 -21.08
N LEU A 465 -34.98 25.50 -22.37
CA LEU A 465 -33.99 24.73 -23.12
C LEU A 465 -32.78 25.64 -23.40
N THR A 466 -31.57 25.18 -23.08
CA THR A 466 -30.34 25.94 -23.34
C THR A 466 -29.26 25.04 -23.95
N PRO A 467 -28.63 25.44 -25.07
CA PRO A 467 -29.02 26.49 -26.02
C PRO A 467 -30.41 26.27 -26.64
N GLN A 468 -31.04 27.35 -27.10
CA GLN A 468 -32.26 27.25 -27.90
C GLN A 468 -31.95 26.64 -29.27
N THR A 469 -32.68 25.58 -29.64
CA THR A 469 -32.46 24.85 -30.90
C THR A 469 -33.75 24.27 -31.44
N ASN A 470 -33.81 24.12 -32.77
CA ASN A 470 -34.90 23.40 -33.44
C ASN A 470 -34.61 21.90 -33.58
N HIS A 471 -33.39 21.46 -33.23
CA HIS A 471 -32.96 20.07 -33.34
C HIS A 471 -33.64 19.15 -32.30
N VAL A 472 -34.06 19.73 -31.18
CA VAL A 472 -34.68 19.02 -30.06
C VAL A 472 -36.15 19.41 -29.89
N LYS A 473 -37.02 18.40 -29.71
CA LYS A 473 -38.44 18.59 -29.43
C LYS A 473 -38.77 18.31 -27.97
N ILE A 474 -39.26 19.31 -27.26
CA ILE A 474 -39.73 19.15 -25.87
C ILE A 474 -41.18 18.67 -25.85
N LYS A 475 -41.44 17.57 -25.15
CA LYS A 475 -42.78 17.08 -24.80
C LYS A 475 -42.98 17.18 -23.29
N ASN A 476 -43.62 18.27 -22.86
CA ASN A 476 -43.93 18.50 -21.45
C ASN A 476 -45.31 17.95 -21.07
N ASP A 477 -45.30 16.81 -20.36
CA ASP A 477 -46.47 16.14 -19.78
C ASP A 477 -46.50 16.29 -18.23
N ALA A 478 -45.58 17.06 -17.66
CA ALA A 478 -45.49 17.30 -16.22
C ALA A 478 -46.52 18.31 -15.72
N LYS A 479 -46.76 18.32 -14.40
CA LYS A 479 -47.71 19.22 -13.74
C LYS A 479 -47.12 19.87 -12.49
N THR A 480 -47.50 21.10 -12.24
CA THR A 480 -47.28 21.76 -10.95
C THR A 480 -48.35 21.34 -9.96
N VAL A 481 -47.93 20.90 -8.77
CA VAL A 481 -48.80 20.46 -7.68
C VAL A 481 -48.76 21.47 -6.52
N ALA A 482 -49.62 21.27 -5.52
CA ALA A 482 -49.60 22.08 -4.29
C ALA A 482 -48.22 22.01 -3.59
N ALA A 483 -47.93 22.98 -2.72
CA ALA A 483 -46.61 23.15 -2.10
C ALA A 483 -46.16 21.96 -1.23
N ASP A 484 -47.11 21.21 -0.67
CA ASP A 484 -46.92 19.99 0.12
C ASP A 484 -46.82 18.71 -0.74
N GLY A 485 -46.97 18.84 -2.06
CA GLY A 485 -46.87 17.72 -2.99
C GLY A 485 -45.45 17.16 -3.11
N LYS A 486 -45.34 15.97 -3.72
CA LYS A 486 -44.04 15.33 -4.00
C LYS A 486 -43.37 15.96 -5.23
N LYS A 487 -42.08 16.27 -5.13
CA LYS A 487 -41.21 16.58 -6.27
C LYS A 487 -40.73 15.28 -6.90
N ASP A 488 -41.22 14.99 -8.09
CA ASP A 488 -40.96 13.74 -8.82
C ASP A 488 -40.98 14.03 -10.33
N ILE A 489 -39.94 14.73 -10.81
CA ILE A 489 -39.81 15.08 -12.24
C ILE A 489 -38.86 14.10 -12.90
N THR A 490 -39.27 13.59 -14.06
CA THR A 490 -38.42 12.77 -14.93
C THR A 490 -38.21 13.50 -16.26
N ILE A 491 -36.95 13.63 -16.69
CA ILE A 491 -36.55 14.20 -17.98
C ILE A 491 -35.79 13.11 -18.72
N LYS A 492 -36.34 12.62 -19.84
CA LYS A 492 -35.76 11.52 -20.62
C LYS A 492 -35.84 11.80 -22.12
N ARG A 493 -34.76 11.56 -22.87
CA ARG A 493 -34.80 11.56 -24.35
C ARG A 493 -35.27 10.18 -24.82
N LYS A 494 -36.13 10.15 -25.84
CA LYS A 494 -36.46 8.87 -26.49
C LYS A 494 -35.23 8.30 -27.20
N HIS A 495 -34.94 7.02 -26.97
CA HIS A 495 -33.89 6.28 -27.68
C HIS A 495 -33.99 6.48 -29.20
N GLY A 496 -32.85 6.67 -29.85
CA GLY A 496 -32.77 6.87 -31.31
C GLY A 496 -33.41 8.15 -31.87
N GLY A 497 -33.80 9.14 -31.04
CA GLY A 497 -34.35 10.40 -31.57
C GLY A 497 -34.24 11.60 -30.63
N ASN A 498 -34.68 12.77 -31.08
CA ASN A 498 -34.52 14.05 -30.37
C ASN A 498 -35.79 14.57 -29.67
N THR A 499 -36.69 13.68 -29.25
CA THR A 499 -37.82 14.09 -28.39
C THR A 499 -37.46 13.89 -26.92
N ILE A 500 -37.37 14.99 -26.17
CA ILE A 500 -37.19 14.97 -24.72
C ILE A 500 -38.56 15.03 -24.06
N GLN A 501 -38.91 13.98 -23.32
CA GLN A 501 -40.15 13.87 -22.58
C GLN A 501 -39.94 14.26 -21.11
N ILE A 502 -40.78 15.15 -20.61
CA ILE A 502 -40.78 15.61 -19.22
C ILE A 502 -42.09 15.17 -18.59
N LYS A 503 -42.02 14.36 -17.53
CA LYS A 503 -43.17 13.79 -16.81
C LYS A 503 -43.08 14.06 -15.32
N GLY A 504 -44.21 13.84 -14.63
CA GLY A 504 -44.28 13.83 -13.18
C GLY A 504 -44.74 15.17 -12.59
N THR A 505 -44.35 15.44 -11.35
CA THR A 505 -44.89 16.53 -10.55
C THR A 505 -43.82 17.42 -9.94
N ILE A 506 -44.06 18.73 -9.90
CA ILE A 506 -43.21 19.71 -9.21
C ILE A 506 -44.07 20.60 -8.29
N PRO A 507 -43.79 20.67 -6.97
CA PRO A 507 -44.56 21.50 -6.05
C PRO A 507 -44.40 22.98 -6.34
N GLN A 508 -45.45 23.75 -6.07
CA GLN A 508 -45.37 25.21 -6.08
C GLN A 508 -44.31 25.68 -5.07
N GLY A 509 -43.47 26.65 -5.47
CA GLY A 509 -42.38 27.15 -4.63
C GLY A 509 -41.15 26.23 -4.54
N ALA A 510 -41.19 25.03 -5.14
CA ALA A 510 -40.02 24.16 -5.20
C ALA A 510 -38.90 24.77 -6.05
N SER A 511 -37.66 24.45 -5.71
CA SER A 511 -36.51 24.79 -6.54
C SER A 511 -36.57 24.12 -7.90
N ARG A 512 -36.02 24.80 -8.92
CA ARG A 512 -35.95 24.28 -10.29
C ARG A 512 -35.26 22.92 -10.35
N VAL A 513 -35.70 22.07 -11.28
CA VAL A 513 -34.98 20.85 -11.65
C VAL A 513 -34.17 21.14 -12.89
N ARG A 514 -32.86 20.92 -12.84
CA ARG A 514 -31.93 21.10 -13.95
C ARG A 514 -31.32 19.76 -14.33
N GLN A 515 -31.31 19.43 -15.62
CA GLN A 515 -30.65 18.24 -16.14
C GLN A 515 -30.01 18.51 -17.50
N TRP A 516 -28.82 17.94 -17.72
CA TRP A 516 -28.17 17.88 -19.02
C TRP A 516 -28.63 16.62 -19.73
N VAL A 517 -29.06 16.75 -20.99
CA VAL A 517 -29.61 15.67 -21.80
C VAL A 517 -28.82 15.60 -23.10
N ALA A 518 -28.29 14.42 -23.41
CA ALA A 518 -27.58 14.18 -24.67
C ALA A 518 -28.51 14.33 -25.87
N VAL A 519 -28.00 14.87 -26.97
CA VAL A 519 -28.71 14.97 -28.25
C VAL A 519 -28.28 13.86 -29.19
N TRP A 520 -29.21 13.45 -30.06
CA TRP A 520 -28.95 12.55 -31.17
C TRP A 520 -28.44 13.35 -32.38
N GLU A 521 -27.39 12.87 -33.04
CA GLU A 521 -26.64 13.56 -34.10
C GLU A 521 -26.12 14.95 -33.69
N PRO A 522 -25.06 15.04 -32.85
CA PRO A 522 -24.50 16.30 -32.39
C PRO A 522 -23.94 17.18 -33.53
N SER A 523 -23.56 16.60 -34.67
CA SER A 523 -23.13 17.35 -35.86
C SER A 523 -24.27 18.20 -36.45
N GLU A 524 -25.47 17.62 -36.52
CA GLU A 524 -26.67 18.34 -36.99
C GLU A 524 -27.09 19.41 -35.98
N TYR A 525 -26.97 19.12 -34.68
CA TYR A 525 -27.20 20.08 -33.62
C TYR A 525 -26.27 21.30 -33.71
N ALA A 526 -24.96 21.07 -33.83
CA ALA A 526 -23.97 22.13 -34.02
C ALA A 526 -24.26 22.96 -35.29
N LEU A 527 -24.65 22.29 -36.38
CA LEU A 527 -25.01 22.95 -37.63
C LEU A 527 -26.27 23.82 -37.51
N ASP A 528 -27.29 23.40 -36.75
CA ASP A 528 -28.48 24.22 -36.45
C ASP A 528 -28.08 25.49 -35.68
N LEU A 529 -27.23 25.38 -34.66
CA LEU A 529 -26.76 26.54 -33.91
C LEU A 529 -25.91 27.48 -34.76
N PHE A 530 -25.03 26.95 -35.60
CA PHE A 530 -24.26 27.78 -36.53
C PHE A 530 -25.15 28.49 -37.55
N LYS A 531 -26.18 27.81 -38.08
CA LYS A 531 -27.19 28.43 -38.93
C LYS A 531 -27.91 29.58 -38.22
N GLN A 532 -28.31 29.39 -36.97
CA GLN A 532 -28.92 30.46 -36.17
C GLN A 532 -27.97 31.65 -35.99
N ALA A 533 -26.69 31.40 -35.69
CA ALA A 533 -25.68 32.44 -35.58
C ALA A 533 -25.48 33.23 -36.88
N LEU A 534 -25.46 32.56 -38.05
CA LEU A 534 -25.43 33.21 -39.36
C LEU A 534 -26.64 34.12 -39.57
N HIS A 535 -27.84 33.64 -39.25
CA HIS A 535 -29.07 34.42 -39.36
C HIS A 535 -29.07 35.65 -38.45
N GLN A 536 -28.58 35.51 -37.20
CA GLN A 536 -28.44 36.62 -36.25
C GLN A 536 -27.48 37.71 -36.77
N GLN A 537 -26.46 37.34 -37.55
CA GLN A 537 -25.55 38.28 -38.21
C GLN A 537 -26.09 38.80 -39.57
N GLY A 538 -27.35 38.51 -39.90
CA GLY A 538 -27.99 38.95 -41.14
C GLY A 538 -27.43 38.26 -42.40
N ILE A 539 -26.87 37.06 -42.26
CA ILE A 539 -26.40 36.24 -43.39
C ILE A 539 -27.52 35.28 -43.78
N ARG A 540 -28.01 35.41 -45.02
CA ARG A 540 -29.08 34.56 -45.56
C ARG A 540 -28.51 33.34 -46.28
N ILE A 541 -29.07 32.17 -46.03
CA ILE A 541 -28.74 30.92 -46.73
C ILE A 541 -29.89 30.58 -47.67
N LEU A 542 -29.60 30.37 -48.95
CA LEU A 542 -30.61 30.03 -49.97
C LEU A 542 -30.66 28.53 -50.30
N GLY A 543 -29.55 27.81 -50.09
CA GLY A 543 -29.49 26.36 -50.26
C GLY A 543 -30.00 25.58 -49.04
N LYS A 544 -29.72 24.28 -49.04
CA LYS A 544 -30.12 23.35 -47.98
C LYS A 544 -29.11 23.33 -46.84
N THR A 545 -29.54 22.84 -45.68
CA THR A 545 -28.67 22.54 -44.54
C THR A 545 -28.50 21.03 -44.47
N LYS A 546 -27.26 20.51 -44.46
CA LYS A 546 -26.99 19.05 -44.45
C LYS A 546 -25.63 18.70 -43.87
N ILE A 547 -25.44 17.44 -43.47
CA ILE A 547 -24.11 16.88 -43.19
C ILE A 547 -23.44 16.49 -44.51
N GLY A 548 -22.13 16.69 -44.60
CA GLY A 548 -21.35 16.31 -45.76
C GLY A 548 -19.89 16.77 -45.68
N LYS A 549 -19.05 16.17 -46.52
CA LYS A 549 -17.63 16.49 -46.56
C LYS A 549 -17.35 17.76 -47.35
N ALA A 550 -16.50 18.64 -46.83
CA ALA A 550 -16.00 19.76 -47.59
C ALA A 550 -15.12 19.27 -48.76
N PRO A 551 -15.33 19.76 -49.99
CA PRO A 551 -14.50 19.38 -51.12
C PRO A 551 -13.08 19.92 -50.93
N LYS A 552 -12.08 19.22 -51.50
CA LYS A 552 -10.67 19.65 -51.42
C LYS A 552 -10.42 21.04 -52.03
N THR A 553 -11.32 21.50 -52.90
CA THR A 553 -11.29 22.82 -53.53
C THR A 553 -11.88 23.93 -52.66
N ALA A 554 -12.53 23.60 -51.53
CA ALA A 554 -13.04 24.60 -50.59
C ALA A 554 -11.85 25.33 -49.94
N HIS A 555 -11.91 26.66 -49.94
CA HIS A 555 -10.91 27.50 -49.31
C HIS A 555 -11.37 27.93 -47.92
N ARG A 556 -10.43 27.97 -46.99
CA ARG A 556 -10.68 28.38 -45.61
C ARG A 556 -10.92 29.89 -45.50
N ILE A 557 -11.97 30.26 -44.78
CA ILE A 557 -12.36 31.65 -44.55
C ILE A 557 -11.88 32.15 -43.19
N THR A 558 -12.11 31.34 -42.16
CA THR A 558 -11.72 31.62 -40.79
C THR A 558 -11.51 30.30 -40.04
N THR A 559 -10.72 30.36 -38.97
CA THR A 559 -10.47 29.24 -38.05
C THR A 559 -10.73 29.70 -36.64
N HIS A 560 -11.48 28.91 -35.88
CA HIS A 560 -11.52 28.97 -34.43
C HIS A 560 -10.56 27.93 -33.87
N GLN A 561 -9.88 28.26 -32.77
CA GLN A 561 -9.03 27.34 -32.02
C GLN A 561 -9.61 27.21 -30.63
N SER A 562 -9.71 25.98 -30.13
CA SER A 562 -10.05 25.71 -28.73
C SER A 562 -9.02 26.31 -27.77
N MET A 563 -9.33 26.26 -26.47
CA MET A 563 -8.29 26.37 -25.43
C MET A 563 -7.22 25.28 -25.61
N PRO A 564 -5.97 25.50 -25.15
CA PRO A 564 -4.92 24.49 -25.22
C PRO A 564 -5.28 23.26 -24.37
N LEU A 565 -4.68 22.11 -24.70
CA LEU A 565 -4.94 20.84 -24.02
C LEU A 565 -4.70 20.93 -22.51
N SER A 566 -3.70 21.70 -22.08
CA SER A 566 -3.42 21.97 -20.66
C SER A 566 -4.59 22.60 -19.89
N GLU A 567 -5.44 23.38 -20.56
CA GLU A 567 -6.66 23.99 -19.99
C GLU A 567 -7.88 23.07 -20.19
N LEU A 568 -7.99 22.39 -21.34
CA LEU A 568 -9.06 21.39 -21.58
C LEU A 568 -9.00 20.21 -20.60
N MET A 569 -7.80 19.83 -20.17
CA MET A 569 -7.60 18.76 -19.20
C MET A 569 -8.27 19.07 -17.85
N ILE A 570 -8.47 20.35 -17.50
CA ILE A 570 -9.11 20.76 -16.24
C ILE A 570 -10.58 20.27 -16.18
N PRO A 571 -11.52 20.71 -17.03
CA PRO A 571 -12.88 20.19 -17.01
C PRO A 571 -12.93 18.68 -17.29
N PHE A 572 -12.03 18.13 -18.12
CA PHE A 572 -11.94 16.69 -18.32
C PHE A 572 -11.68 15.91 -17.03
N MET A 573 -10.62 16.25 -16.28
CA MET A 573 -10.20 15.49 -15.11
C MET A 573 -10.95 15.88 -13.84
N LYS A 574 -11.26 17.16 -13.65
CA LYS A 574 -12.00 17.69 -12.48
C LYS A 574 -13.45 17.22 -12.47
N LEU A 575 -14.12 17.32 -13.62
CA LEU A 575 -15.54 16.96 -13.75
C LEU A 575 -15.75 15.52 -14.24
N SER A 576 -14.66 14.84 -14.62
CA SER A 576 -14.70 13.46 -15.09
C SER A 576 -15.49 13.28 -16.40
N ASN A 577 -15.35 14.22 -17.32
CA ASN A 577 -16.12 14.27 -18.57
C ASN A 577 -15.79 13.06 -19.49
N ASN A 578 -16.79 12.25 -19.80
CA ASN A 578 -16.61 11.06 -20.64
C ASN A 578 -16.39 11.43 -22.12
N GLY A 579 -17.16 12.40 -22.62
CA GLY A 579 -17.07 12.85 -24.02
C GLY A 579 -15.67 13.34 -24.38
N HIS A 580 -15.01 14.06 -23.45
CA HIS A 580 -13.59 14.44 -23.60
C HIS A 580 -12.67 13.22 -23.71
N GLY A 581 -12.86 12.21 -22.85
CA GLY A 581 -12.06 10.98 -22.88
C GLY A 581 -12.14 10.28 -24.23
N GLU A 582 -13.34 10.10 -24.78
CA GLU A 582 -13.52 9.45 -26.08
C GLU A 582 -13.02 10.31 -27.25
N THR A 583 -13.21 11.63 -27.16
CA THR A 583 -12.71 12.58 -28.15
C THR A 583 -11.17 12.53 -28.22
N LEU A 584 -10.50 12.45 -27.07
CA LEU A 584 -9.04 12.35 -27.00
C LEU A 584 -8.52 11.03 -27.60
N ILE A 585 -9.23 9.91 -27.41
CA ILE A 585 -8.89 8.65 -28.09
C ILE A 585 -8.91 8.82 -29.60
N LYS A 586 -10.03 9.33 -30.16
CA LYS A 586 -10.13 9.56 -31.60
C LYS A 586 -9.09 10.56 -32.09
N GLU A 587 -8.80 11.61 -31.34
CA GLU A 587 -7.79 12.59 -31.74
C GLU A 587 -6.37 12.01 -31.74
N MET A 588 -6.01 11.19 -30.75
CA MET A 588 -4.72 10.50 -30.75
C MET A 588 -4.57 9.57 -31.96
N GLY A 589 -5.62 8.80 -32.30
CA GLY A 589 -5.66 8.01 -33.53
C GLY A 589 -5.48 8.88 -34.76
N ARG A 590 -6.17 10.03 -34.81
CA ARG A 590 -6.08 10.96 -35.93
C ARG A 590 -4.70 11.58 -36.07
N ALA A 591 -4.07 11.97 -34.98
CA ALA A 591 -2.75 12.58 -34.98
C ALA A 591 -1.64 11.59 -35.36
N ALA A 592 -1.65 10.38 -34.78
CA ALA A 592 -0.58 9.40 -34.96
C ALA A 592 -0.78 8.46 -36.16
N ARG A 593 -2.04 8.12 -36.49
CA ARG A 593 -2.39 7.13 -37.53
C ARG A 593 -3.19 7.70 -38.69
N ARG A 594 -3.53 9.00 -38.67
CA ARG A 594 -4.35 9.69 -39.68
C ARG A 594 -5.79 9.20 -39.75
N GLU A 595 -6.29 8.54 -38.71
CA GLU A 595 -7.66 8.05 -38.64
C GLU A 595 -8.25 8.29 -37.25
N GLY A 596 -9.35 9.03 -37.19
CA GLY A 596 -10.02 9.36 -35.93
C GLY A 596 -11.05 8.32 -35.51
N SER A 597 -10.57 7.15 -35.09
CA SER A 597 -11.40 6.03 -34.65
C SER A 597 -11.00 5.53 -33.26
N TRP A 598 -11.90 4.81 -32.59
CA TRP A 598 -11.57 4.17 -31.30
C TRP A 598 -10.47 3.14 -31.49
N ASP A 599 -10.55 2.31 -32.54
CA ASP A 599 -9.58 1.25 -32.80
C ASP A 599 -8.16 1.83 -32.91
N GLN A 600 -7.97 2.82 -33.78
CA GLN A 600 -6.66 3.46 -33.97
C GLN A 600 -6.21 4.26 -32.73
N GLY A 601 -7.15 4.92 -32.05
CA GLY A 601 -6.86 5.65 -30.82
C GLY A 601 -6.43 4.76 -29.65
N LEU A 602 -7.06 3.60 -29.49
CA LEU A 602 -6.75 2.63 -28.43
C LEU A 602 -5.42 1.91 -28.69
N GLU A 603 -5.05 1.68 -29.96
CA GLU A 603 -3.71 1.20 -30.31
C GLU A 603 -2.62 2.21 -29.95
N VAL A 604 -2.87 3.50 -30.21
CA VAL A 604 -1.96 4.58 -29.81
C VAL A 604 -1.87 4.67 -28.29
N LEU A 605 -3.00 4.62 -27.58
CA LEU A 605 -3.01 4.58 -26.11
C LEU A 605 -2.16 3.42 -25.58
N ASN A 606 -2.36 2.20 -26.09
CA ASN A 606 -1.54 1.05 -25.69
C ASN A 606 -0.04 1.28 -25.91
N THR A 607 0.33 1.86 -27.06
CA THR A 607 1.74 2.17 -27.37
C THR A 607 2.34 3.14 -26.35
N GLU A 608 1.62 4.20 -25.98
CA GLU A 608 2.09 5.17 -24.98
C GLU A 608 2.17 4.57 -23.58
N LEU A 609 1.23 3.70 -23.19
CA LEU A 609 1.29 3.03 -21.88
C LEU A 609 2.53 2.13 -21.75
N GLN A 610 2.94 1.45 -22.83
CA GLN A 610 4.20 0.70 -22.85
C GLN A 610 5.42 1.60 -22.65
N ARG A 611 5.43 2.80 -23.26
CA ARG A 611 6.50 3.80 -23.05
C ARG A 611 6.57 4.25 -21.59
N PHE A 612 5.44 4.39 -20.91
CA PHE A 612 5.39 4.63 -19.46
C PHE A 612 5.70 3.37 -18.61
N GLY A 613 6.14 2.29 -19.25
CA GLY A 613 6.55 1.06 -18.59
C GLY A 613 5.42 0.16 -18.12
N LEU A 614 4.17 0.40 -18.53
CA LEU A 614 3.06 -0.49 -18.17
C LEU A 614 3.10 -1.77 -19.00
N ASP A 615 2.70 -2.88 -18.38
CA ASP A 615 2.55 -4.16 -19.08
C ASP A 615 1.14 -4.24 -19.68
N THR A 616 1.02 -3.81 -20.94
CA THR A 616 -0.27 -3.69 -21.63
C THR A 616 -0.89 -5.03 -21.99
N GLU A 617 -0.12 -6.13 -22.03
CA GLU A 617 -0.67 -7.48 -22.21
C GLU A 617 -1.59 -7.89 -21.04
N LYS A 618 -1.48 -7.20 -19.91
CA LYS A 618 -2.30 -7.39 -18.71
C LYS A 618 -3.39 -6.33 -18.53
N ILE A 619 -3.65 -5.50 -19.54
CA ILE A 619 -4.66 -4.43 -19.49
C ILE A 619 -5.70 -4.69 -20.59
N VAL A 620 -6.97 -4.46 -20.27
CA VAL A 620 -8.05 -4.46 -21.27
C VAL A 620 -8.60 -3.05 -21.38
N LEU A 621 -8.52 -2.48 -22.59
CA LEU A 621 -9.01 -1.14 -22.91
C LEU A 621 -10.10 -1.25 -23.97
N ARG A 622 -11.23 -0.58 -23.72
CA ARG A 622 -12.42 -0.59 -24.57
C ARG A 622 -12.88 0.82 -24.96
N ASP A 623 -12.48 1.81 -24.17
CA ASP A 623 -12.82 3.21 -24.35
C ASP A 623 -11.78 4.11 -23.66
N GLY A 624 -11.95 5.43 -23.78
CA GLY A 624 -11.06 6.42 -23.15
C GLY A 624 -11.57 6.96 -21.81
N SER A 625 -12.85 6.78 -21.51
CA SER A 625 -13.47 7.36 -20.31
C SER A 625 -13.52 6.41 -19.12
N GLY A 626 -13.45 5.10 -19.35
CA GLY A 626 -13.65 4.08 -18.32
C GLY A 626 -15.12 3.76 -18.06
N ILE A 627 -16.04 4.09 -18.96
CA ILE A 627 -17.47 3.78 -18.80
C ILE A 627 -17.77 2.30 -19.06
N SER A 628 -17.03 1.64 -19.94
CA SER A 628 -17.15 0.21 -20.19
C SER A 628 -16.75 -0.59 -18.95
N HIS A 629 -17.64 -1.49 -18.54
CA HIS A 629 -17.39 -2.47 -17.49
C HIS A 629 -16.40 -3.58 -17.91
N ILE A 630 -15.98 -3.62 -19.18
CA ILE A 630 -14.99 -4.57 -19.71
C ILE A 630 -13.56 -4.01 -19.56
N ASN A 631 -13.40 -2.70 -19.32
CA ASN A 631 -12.09 -2.13 -19.00
C ASN A 631 -11.52 -2.81 -17.74
N LEU A 632 -10.28 -3.28 -17.82
CA LEU A 632 -9.62 -4.00 -16.73
C LEU A 632 -8.16 -3.57 -16.58
N ILE A 633 -7.79 -3.13 -15.38
CA ILE A 633 -6.43 -2.74 -15.01
C ILE A 633 -6.21 -3.04 -13.53
N SER A 634 -4.95 -3.27 -13.13
CA SER A 634 -4.59 -3.49 -11.72
C SER A 634 -4.14 -2.21 -11.03
N ALA A 635 -4.28 -2.14 -9.71
CA ALA A 635 -3.84 -0.99 -8.92
C ALA A 635 -2.32 -0.73 -9.05
N HIS A 636 -1.52 -1.78 -9.21
CA HIS A 636 -0.08 -1.66 -9.46
C HIS A 636 0.24 -0.94 -10.78
N GLN A 637 -0.54 -1.16 -11.83
CA GLN A 637 -0.33 -0.50 -13.14
C GLN A 637 -0.68 0.98 -13.05
N ILE A 638 -1.76 1.33 -12.34
CA ILE A 638 -2.14 2.74 -12.12
C ILE A 638 -1.06 3.48 -11.31
N THR A 639 -0.58 2.92 -10.20
CA THR A 639 0.49 3.59 -9.42
C THR A 639 1.81 3.64 -10.17
N LYS A 640 2.09 2.65 -11.05
CA LYS A 640 3.26 2.67 -11.93
C LYS A 640 3.17 3.80 -12.96
N LEU A 641 1.99 4.02 -13.57
CA LEU A 641 1.76 5.16 -14.45
C LEU A 641 2.00 6.47 -13.70
N LEU A 642 1.31 6.66 -12.57
CA LEU A 642 1.40 7.88 -11.77
C LEU A 642 2.83 8.19 -11.31
N TYR A 643 3.66 7.18 -11.06
CA TYR A 643 5.07 7.36 -10.77
C TYR A 643 5.84 7.80 -12.03
N SER A 644 5.66 7.07 -13.13
CA SER A 644 6.45 7.26 -14.35
C SER A 644 6.19 8.62 -15.01
N VAL A 645 4.97 9.16 -14.91
CA VAL A 645 4.63 10.47 -15.49
C VAL A 645 5.19 11.66 -14.72
N GLN A 646 5.77 11.48 -13.52
CA GLN A 646 6.32 12.60 -12.73
C GLN A 646 7.53 13.26 -13.41
N ASP A 647 8.27 12.50 -14.20
CA ASP A 647 9.48 12.96 -14.90
C ASP A 647 9.17 13.63 -16.26
N GLU A 648 7.90 13.62 -16.68
CA GLU A 648 7.48 14.21 -17.94
C GLU A 648 7.32 15.74 -17.84
N LYS A 649 7.71 16.47 -18.90
CA LYS A 649 7.68 17.95 -18.89
C LYS A 649 6.29 18.53 -18.64
N TRP A 650 5.25 17.85 -19.12
CA TRP A 650 3.84 18.23 -18.99
C TRP A 650 3.22 17.77 -17.66
N PHE A 651 3.98 17.13 -16.77
CA PHE A 651 3.49 16.68 -15.46
C PHE A 651 2.81 17.77 -14.62
N PRO A 652 3.30 19.03 -14.57
CA PRO A 652 2.62 20.10 -13.84
C PRO A 652 1.18 20.32 -14.32
N SER A 653 0.97 20.28 -15.64
CA SER A 653 -0.35 20.41 -16.28
C SER A 653 -1.25 19.20 -15.96
N PHE A 654 -0.70 17.98 -15.97
CA PHE A 654 -1.41 16.77 -15.53
C PHE A 654 -1.82 16.84 -14.05
N ALA A 655 -0.88 17.13 -13.15
CA ALA A 655 -1.12 17.22 -11.72
C ALA A 655 -2.13 18.32 -11.35
N ARG A 656 -2.10 19.46 -12.05
CA ARG A 656 -3.05 20.57 -11.88
C ARG A 656 -4.50 20.16 -12.22
N SER A 657 -4.66 19.28 -13.21
CA SER A 657 -5.98 18.82 -13.67
C SER A 657 -6.68 17.86 -12.68
N LEU A 658 -5.94 17.19 -11.80
CA LEU A 658 -6.51 16.23 -10.84
C LEU A 658 -7.39 16.92 -9.78
N PRO A 659 -8.59 16.41 -9.45
CA PRO A 659 -9.40 16.92 -8.34
C PRO A 659 -8.61 17.08 -7.03
N VAL A 660 -8.80 18.22 -6.34
CA VAL A 660 -8.14 18.52 -5.07
C VAL A 660 -9.12 18.29 -3.91
N ALA A 661 -8.74 17.47 -2.93
CA ALA A 661 -9.59 17.15 -1.79
C ALA A 661 -10.06 18.38 -1.01
N GLY A 662 -11.36 18.44 -0.73
CA GLY A 662 -11.98 19.43 0.15
C GLY A 662 -12.02 20.88 -0.36
N GLU A 663 -11.54 21.14 -1.58
CA GLU A 663 -11.65 22.47 -2.19
C GLU A 663 -13.06 22.73 -2.73
N SER A 664 -13.69 23.82 -2.31
CA SER A 664 -15.11 24.06 -2.61
C SER A 664 -15.36 24.52 -4.05
N ASP A 665 -14.37 25.17 -4.67
CA ASP A 665 -14.45 25.55 -6.08
C ASP A 665 -14.58 24.31 -6.97
N ARG A 666 -15.54 24.31 -7.89
CA ARG A 666 -15.85 23.12 -8.70
C ARG A 666 -14.74 22.78 -9.69
N MET A 667 -14.03 23.76 -10.25
CA MET A 667 -12.92 23.54 -11.17
C MET A 667 -11.57 23.34 -10.47
N VAL A 668 -11.52 23.48 -9.14
CA VAL A 668 -10.36 23.08 -8.31
C VAL A 668 -10.60 21.74 -7.62
N GLY A 669 -11.66 21.63 -6.84
CA GLY A 669 -11.97 20.43 -6.08
C GLY A 669 -12.61 19.33 -6.91
N GLY A 670 -13.24 19.67 -8.03
CA GLY A 670 -13.85 18.68 -8.94
C GLY A 670 -14.79 17.73 -8.22
N THR A 671 -14.65 16.44 -8.53
CA THR A 671 -15.39 15.36 -7.88
C THR A 671 -15.02 15.12 -6.41
N LEU A 672 -13.93 15.71 -5.90
CA LEU A 672 -13.52 15.63 -4.48
C LEU A 672 -13.94 16.83 -3.63
N ARG A 673 -14.62 17.83 -4.20
CA ARG A 673 -14.98 19.08 -3.49
C ARG A 673 -15.77 18.89 -2.20
N ASN A 674 -16.52 17.78 -2.08
CA ASN A 674 -17.34 17.45 -0.93
C ASN A 674 -16.78 16.31 -0.07
N ARG A 675 -15.61 15.76 -0.43
CA ARG A 675 -14.94 14.63 0.22
C ARG A 675 -13.64 15.10 0.88
N LEU A 676 -13.14 14.33 1.86
CA LEU A 676 -11.83 14.59 2.49
C LEU A 676 -11.66 16.05 2.99
N LYS A 677 -12.72 16.62 3.58
CA LYS A 677 -12.77 18.03 4.01
C LYS A 677 -12.07 18.33 5.34
N ASP A 678 -11.57 17.30 6.02
CA ASP A 678 -10.81 17.47 7.26
C ASP A 678 -9.66 18.47 7.03
N PRO A 679 -9.46 19.48 7.90
CA PRO A 679 -8.34 20.42 7.77
C PRO A 679 -6.97 19.77 7.60
N ALA A 680 -6.76 18.56 8.11
CA ALA A 680 -5.52 17.81 7.96
C ALA A 680 -5.32 17.24 6.54
N LEU A 681 -6.40 17.07 5.77
CA LEU A 681 -6.44 16.43 4.44
C LEU A 681 -6.75 17.41 3.29
N LYS A 682 -7.49 18.49 3.58
CA LYS A 682 -7.89 19.48 2.58
C LYS A 682 -6.65 20.02 1.86
N GLY A 683 -6.67 19.99 0.54
CA GLY A 683 -5.57 20.47 -0.31
C GLY A 683 -4.38 19.50 -0.46
N LYS A 684 -4.28 18.46 0.37
CA LYS A 684 -3.14 17.52 0.38
C LYS A 684 -3.30 16.28 -0.49
N VAL A 685 -4.52 16.04 -0.99
CA VAL A 685 -4.83 14.90 -1.86
C VAL A 685 -5.22 15.42 -3.23
N ARG A 686 -4.53 14.94 -4.26
CA ARG A 686 -4.82 15.22 -5.67
C ARG A 686 -5.08 13.90 -6.37
N ALA A 687 -6.34 13.57 -6.60
CA ALA A 687 -6.71 12.22 -7.04
C ALA A 687 -7.92 12.21 -7.96
N LYS A 688 -7.90 11.29 -8.92
CA LYS A 688 -9.02 11.03 -9.81
C LYS A 688 -9.98 10.03 -9.14
N THR A 689 -11.25 10.38 -9.08
CA THR A 689 -12.33 9.47 -8.67
C THR A 689 -12.82 8.63 -9.86
N GLY A 690 -13.46 7.50 -9.59
CA GLY A 690 -14.29 6.78 -10.56
C GLY A 690 -15.43 6.05 -9.87
N SER A 691 -16.60 6.08 -10.49
CA SER A 691 -17.80 5.42 -9.98
C SER A 691 -18.60 4.85 -11.15
N LEU A 692 -19.05 3.61 -11.00
CA LEU A 692 -20.05 2.92 -11.81
C LEU A 692 -20.86 2.05 -10.85
N SER A 693 -22.00 1.49 -11.31
CA SER A 693 -22.72 0.51 -10.50
C SER A 693 -21.79 -0.60 -10.04
N THR A 694 -21.74 -0.84 -8.72
CA THR A 694 -20.87 -1.83 -8.04
C THR A 694 -19.36 -1.56 -8.07
N VAL A 695 -18.93 -0.35 -8.48
CA VAL A 695 -17.51 0.02 -8.62
C VAL A 695 -17.25 1.41 -8.04
N SER A 696 -16.25 1.52 -7.18
CA SER A 696 -15.69 2.80 -6.73
C SER A 696 -14.17 2.77 -6.84
N SER A 697 -13.55 3.89 -7.20
CA SER A 697 -12.10 4.01 -7.28
C SER A 697 -11.59 5.40 -6.95
N LEU A 698 -10.39 5.46 -6.38
CA LEU A 698 -9.65 6.68 -6.11
C LEU A 698 -8.14 6.43 -6.27
N SER A 699 -7.50 7.18 -7.18
CA SER A 699 -6.04 7.06 -7.40
C SER A 699 -5.42 8.43 -7.62
N GLY A 700 -4.23 8.65 -7.07
CA GLY A 700 -3.52 9.91 -7.18
C GLY A 700 -2.36 10.04 -6.19
N TYR A 701 -2.15 11.27 -5.72
CA TYR A 701 -1.08 11.65 -4.83
C TYR A 701 -1.64 12.12 -3.49
N VAL A 702 -0.92 11.82 -2.40
CA VAL A 702 -1.22 12.31 -1.06
C VAL A 702 0.06 12.78 -0.37
N ASP A 703 0.04 14.01 0.14
CA ASP A 703 1.11 14.54 0.99
C ASP A 703 0.86 14.14 2.44
N THR A 704 1.84 13.45 3.04
CA THR A 704 1.72 12.88 4.39
C THR A 704 2.14 13.87 5.48
N ALA A 705 1.79 13.57 6.73
CA ALA A 705 2.19 14.34 7.90
C ALA A 705 3.72 14.34 8.10
N SER A 706 4.41 13.27 7.69
CA SER A 706 5.87 13.19 7.68
C SER A 706 6.56 14.02 6.57
N GLY A 707 5.80 14.68 5.70
CA GLY A 707 6.30 15.52 4.62
C GLY A 707 6.69 14.76 3.35
N LYS A 708 6.38 13.47 3.26
CA LYS A 708 6.58 12.65 2.05
C LYS A 708 5.34 12.70 1.17
N THR A 709 5.52 12.51 -0.12
CA THR A 709 4.39 12.29 -1.05
C THR A 709 4.30 10.80 -1.37
N LEU A 710 3.09 10.26 -1.24
CA LEU A 710 2.77 8.90 -1.65
C LEU A 710 1.90 8.92 -2.90
N ILE A 711 2.10 7.90 -3.74
CA ILE A 711 1.23 7.57 -4.86
C ILE A 711 0.35 6.42 -4.43
N PHE A 712 -0.95 6.50 -4.70
CA PHE A 712 -1.87 5.44 -4.34
C PHE A 712 -2.87 5.14 -5.45
N SER A 713 -3.39 3.92 -5.43
CA SER A 713 -4.54 3.49 -6.21
C SER A 713 -5.40 2.56 -5.36
N ILE A 714 -6.69 2.86 -5.28
CA ILE A 714 -7.72 2.08 -4.59
C ILE A 714 -8.80 1.76 -5.61
N LEU A 715 -9.00 0.48 -5.89
CA LEU A 715 -10.01 -0.05 -6.80
C LEU A 715 -10.94 -0.97 -6.01
N LEU A 716 -12.20 -0.56 -5.82
CA LEU A 716 -13.23 -1.33 -5.13
C LEU A 716 -14.25 -1.82 -6.15
N ASN A 717 -14.49 -3.12 -6.20
CA ASN A 717 -15.34 -3.77 -7.20
C ASN A 717 -16.30 -4.73 -6.50
N GLN A 718 -17.45 -5.00 -7.14
CA GLN A 718 -18.48 -5.91 -6.61
C GLN A 718 -19.07 -5.40 -5.28
N LEU A 719 -19.09 -4.07 -5.10
CA LEU A 719 -19.84 -3.45 -4.01
C LEU A 719 -21.35 -3.63 -4.26
N VAL A 720 -22.12 -3.81 -3.20
CA VAL A 720 -23.59 -3.78 -3.28
C VAL A 720 -24.07 -2.34 -3.51
N ASP A 721 -23.45 -1.38 -2.83
CA ASP A 721 -23.70 0.05 -2.95
C ASP A 721 -22.36 0.76 -3.19
N ASP A 722 -22.17 1.33 -4.39
CA ASP A 722 -20.93 2.01 -4.76
C ASP A 722 -20.70 3.34 -4.00
N GLU A 723 -21.73 3.93 -3.41
CA GLU A 723 -21.57 5.13 -2.57
C GLU A 723 -20.76 4.82 -1.30
N LYS A 724 -20.89 3.61 -0.75
CA LYS A 724 -20.08 3.14 0.40
C LYS A 724 -18.60 2.99 0.07
N GLY A 725 -18.27 2.73 -1.19
CA GLY A 725 -16.89 2.68 -1.65
C GLY A 725 -16.14 3.99 -1.41
N LYS A 726 -16.83 5.13 -1.53
CA LYS A 726 -16.23 6.47 -1.32
C LYS A 726 -15.82 6.69 0.14
N ASP A 727 -16.63 6.20 1.08
CA ASP A 727 -16.33 6.28 2.51
C ASP A 727 -15.09 5.44 2.85
N ILE A 728 -14.96 4.25 2.24
CA ILE A 728 -13.82 3.34 2.44
C ILE A 728 -12.54 3.94 1.85
N GLU A 729 -12.62 4.49 0.64
CA GLU A 729 -11.54 5.24 0.01
C GLU A 729 -11.05 6.38 0.91
N ASP A 730 -11.98 7.17 1.47
CA ASP A 730 -11.66 8.30 2.32
C ASP A 730 -10.94 7.85 3.61
N LYS A 731 -11.37 6.75 4.25
CA LYS A 731 -10.70 6.15 5.41
C LYS A 731 -9.28 5.69 5.07
N ILE A 732 -9.08 5.03 3.93
CA ILE A 732 -7.74 4.60 3.49
C ILE A 732 -6.84 5.82 3.27
N VAL A 733 -7.32 6.83 2.55
CA VAL A 733 -6.55 8.06 2.31
C VAL A 733 -6.20 8.78 3.61
N GLN A 734 -7.09 8.77 4.61
CA GLN A 734 -6.80 9.32 5.93
C GLN A 734 -5.64 8.58 6.63
N ILE A 735 -5.61 7.24 6.54
CA ILE A 735 -4.49 6.43 7.04
C ILE A 735 -3.19 6.83 6.32
N LEU A 736 -3.22 6.92 4.98
CA LEU A 736 -2.05 7.31 4.17
C LEU A 736 -1.52 8.68 4.56
N ALA A 737 -2.39 9.69 4.66
CA ALA A 737 -1.98 11.05 4.99
C ALA A 737 -1.42 11.19 6.42
N SER A 738 -1.81 10.31 7.33
CA SER A 738 -1.33 10.33 8.73
C SER A 738 0.06 9.72 8.93
N SER A 739 0.63 9.09 7.89
CA SER A 739 1.90 8.34 7.95
C SER A 739 3.18 9.17 7.82
#